data_AF-A0A250KIG5-F1
#
_entry.id   AF-A0A250KIG5-F1
#
_cell.length_a   1.000
_cell.length_b   1.000
_cell.length_c   1.000
_cell.angle_alpha   90.00
_cell.angle_beta   90.00
_cell.angle_gamma   90.00
#
_symmetry.space_group_name_H-M   'P 1'
#
loop_
_entity.id
_entity.type
_entity.pdbx_description
1 polymer ?
#
loop_
_entity_poly.entity_id
_entity_poly.type
_entity_poly.pdbx_seq_one_letter_code
_entity_poly.pdbx_strand_id
1 'polypeptide(L)'
;MKSRNFKFALMAGFVGLASFVVTSCTDNETVKETQKVEDGISFAVSDIQNINEPSLPKTKAPSVYETTFTPLEGDAQGLELVETTVEGVNPVYIPAATRALVTDMSNFATINKNFAIFATKEGSTAANYLYNEQVKVDGTMVNPVKWKKSESSKLKFFAVHPAKDGSNPLVTTTSGTNPVVNYSPEANAKKHIDVLVANTEAFNYDDYISQKIPIRFSHATTAVYFKVGSDLSYNQKVKKIEIRNVLGSGTYDIATKTWTPSTTKKNFALEFDSGDEFPTNISNKVMNDGDGVFFMVPQDIPADADVKITFLSGKSVVAKIGGNGKKWVAGTTRTYSISNSKDELDREFHITAKAAKTTFNYDETNAPFTVTSYSKSLKPGSIEKPEPWTITKYEFSADGTTWTEGKPSMVAAMSSESGNGGTSAEARVMTLANDFHDYKAEREAALKAAPEATGTVDLSKVNGPQETANCYIVSASGKYSFPMVYGNAKKNGVDNTEAFNPSGINGSAVAINPFWGATKITGSKITGATKAEVLWSSTPGIVSDVAINGDNVEFKVNKANMKEASVIIGIKNSDPDGSYGVGNVLWSWHIWITSKDVVDTDNGYFMREPLGFRHTKWQGTSYQQDRKVRLTFTQTRTGKTAQVEFTQKAASMEREGEAMYYQQGRKDPLYPTSPMALQSPGTNPDALRRGFTLINSVKYASVMARPRKLWSDPTTKGNWDWMAISTADIGNGEPYYSESVVANTTYFNLWDANNGQGHGYTGTFVKTVYDPSPVGFRVPRLAEFEKINNGNNGKAAFTPLTGVLSHDDFTVKNKGTNGYYWSSEKKIGPGNFGGDEVYTGYYGLFALARGSQKDLVLKKDVHSVHDFPMFQNMAWGASVISIKE
;
A
#
# COMPACT_ATOMS: atom_id res chain seq x y z
N MET A 1 15.54 -41.25 14.02
CA MET A 1 14.51 -40.21 14.09
C MET A 1 15.00 -39.05 13.25
N LYS A 2 14.53 -38.99 12.00
CA LYS A 2 15.17 -38.22 10.93
C LYS A 2 14.43 -36.91 10.67
N SER A 3 15.26 -35.89 10.55
CA SER A 3 15.08 -34.47 10.32
C SER A 3 14.85 -34.10 8.84
N ARG A 4 14.62 -32.78 8.61
CA ARG A 4 14.93 -31.96 7.39
C ARG A 4 13.91 -32.05 6.24
N ASN A 5 13.68 -31.03 5.40
CA ASN A 5 14.11 -29.63 5.35
C ASN A 5 13.29 -28.86 4.29
N PHE A 6 13.30 -27.56 4.49
CA PHE A 6 13.01 -26.41 3.64
C PHE A 6 13.70 -26.35 2.23
N LYS A 7 13.02 -25.60 1.32
CA LYS A 7 13.49 -24.55 0.37
C LYS A 7 13.63 -24.79 -1.17
N PHE A 8 12.85 -23.96 -1.91
CA PHE A 8 13.17 -23.06 -3.06
C PHE A 8 12.87 -23.43 -4.55
N ALA A 9 12.20 -22.45 -5.21
CA ALA A 9 12.23 -22.00 -6.61
C ALA A 9 11.69 -22.92 -7.73
N LEU A 10 11.20 -22.47 -8.90
CA LEU A 10 10.63 -21.22 -9.46
C LEU A 10 10.25 -21.60 -10.92
N MET A 11 9.08 -21.13 -11.39
CA MET A 11 8.66 -20.89 -12.79
C MET A 11 8.71 -21.95 -13.91
N ALA A 12 7.56 -21.98 -14.60
CA ALA A 12 7.31 -22.14 -16.06
C ALA A 12 7.28 -23.55 -16.67
N GLY A 13 6.13 -23.89 -17.29
CA GLY A 13 6.02 -25.03 -18.21
C GLY A 13 4.58 -25.42 -18.57
N PHE A 14 4.13 -24.93 -19.73
CA PHE A 14 3.10 -25.43 -20.66
C PHE A 14 2.34 -26.76 -20.39
N VAL A 15 1.01 -26.68 -20.61
CA VAL A 15 0.12 -27.57 -21.38
C VAL A 15 0.00 -29.07 -21.02
N GLY A 16 -1.25 -29.49 -20.75
CA GLY A 16 -1.84 -30.63 -21.47
C GLY A 16 -2.34 -31.85 -20.68
N LEU A 17 -3.57 -32.23 -21.01
CA LEU A 17 -4.21 -33.56 -20.94
C LEU A 17 -4.78 -34.06 -19.60
N ALA A 18 -6.12 -34.02 -19.53
CA ALA A 18 -6.93 -34.96 -18.78
C ALA A 18 -7.16 -36.24 -19.63
N SER A 19 -7.09 -37.40 -18.99
CA SER A 19 -7.52 -38.69 -19.54
C SER A 19 -8.07 -39.57 -18.42
N PHE A 20 -9.21 -40.20 -18.74
CA PHE A 20 -10.04 -41.17 -18.02
C PHE A 20 -9.30 -42.33 -17.35
N VAL A 21 -9.87 -42.90 -16.28
CA VAL A 21 -10.21 -44.36 -16.14
C VAL A 21 -11.40 -44.54 -15.16
N VAL A 22 -12.22 -45.53 -15.50
CA VAL A 22 -13.52 -46.00 -14.99
C VAL A 22 -13.38 -47.10 -13.91
N THR A 23 -14.31 -47.21 -12.96
CA THR A 23 -14.75 -48.44 -12.25
C THR A 23 -16.08 -48.15 -11.51
N SER A 24 -16.97 -49.08 -11.10
CA SER A 24 -17.65 -50.23 -11.70
C SER A 24 -18.78 -50.63 -10.72
N CYS A 25 -19.95 -51.03 -11.26
CA CYS A 25 -21.19 -51.63 -10.73
C CYS A 25 -21.37 -52.02 -9.25
N THR A 26 -22.62 -51.87 -8.76
CA THR A 26 -23.41 -53.00 -8.19
C THR A 26 -24.90 -52.91 -8.57
N ASP A 27 -25.43 -54.04 -9.02
CA ASP A 27 -26.80 -54.31 -9.48
C ASP A 27 -27.85 -54.36 -8.35
N ASN A 28 -29.13 -54.09 -8.66
CA ASN A 28 -30.12 -55.17 -8.62
C ASN A 28 -31.37 -54.87 -9.46
N GLU A 29 -31.93 -55.94 -9.97
CA GLU A 29 -32.64 -56.08 -11.23
C GLU A 29 -34.12 -55.64 -11.24
N THR A 30 -34.57 -55.15 -12.39
CA THR A 30 -35.61 -55.87 -13.14
C THR A 30 -35.36 -55.65 -14.62
N VAL A 31 -34.88 -56.70 -15.27
CA VAL A 31 -34.81 -56.82 -16.73
C VAL A 31 -36.18 -56.50 -17.32
N LYS A 32 -36.30 -55.37 -18.02
CA LYS A 32 -37.27 -55.23 -19.10
C LYS A 32 -36.52 -55.32 -20.41
N GLU A 33 -36.83 -56.41 -21.10
CA GLU A 33 -36.42 -56.73 -22.46
C GLU A 33 -36.18 -55.49 -23.31
N THR A 34 -34.97 -55.40 -23.87
CA THR A 34 -34.67 -54.58 -25.04
C THR A 34 -35.43 -55.17 -26.23
N GLN A 35 -36.73 -54.92 -26.28
CA GLN A 35 -37.56 -55.31 -27.42
C GLN A 35 -37.18 -54.46 -28.62
N LYS A 36 -36.87 -55.16 -29.71
CA LYS A 36 -36.94 -54.67 -31.09
C LYS A 36 -38.14 -53.73 -31.24
N VAL A 37 -37.94 -52.51 -31.74
CA VAL A 37 -39.09 -51.65 -32.07
C VAL A 37 -39.69 -52.17 -33.39
N GLU A 38 -40.60 -53.15 -33.31
CA GLU A 38 -41.21 -53.75 -34.52
C GLU A 38 -42.09 -52.77 -35.31
N ASP A 39 -42.56 -51.68 -34.66
CA ASP A 39 -43.59 -50.79 -35.20
C ASP A 39 -43.13 -49.41 -35.73
N GLY A 40 -41.95 -48.85 -35.40
CA GLY A 40 -41.55 -47.51 -35.94
C GLY A 40 -40.60 -46.69 -35.06
N ILE A 41 -40.49 -45.38 -35.32
CA ILE A 41 -39.72 -44.45 -34.49
C ILE A 41 -40.40 -44.29 -33.12
N SER A 42 -39.63 -44.29 -32.04
CA SER A 42 -40.13 -44.06 -30.69
C SER A 42 -39.16 -43.21 -29.88
N PHE A 43 -39.69 -42.52 -28.87
CA PHE A 43 -38.98 -41.46 -28.16
C PHE A 43 -38.86 -41.76 -26.67
N ALA A 44 -37.71 -41.43 -26.09
CA ALA A 44 -37.54 -41.35 -24.65
C ALA A 44 -37.75 -39.88 -24.26
N VAL A 45 -38.90 -39.57 -23.67
CA VAL A 45 -39.21 -38.22 -23.22
C VAL A 45 -38.54 -37.97 -21.89
N SER A 46 -37.81 -36.86 -21.79
CA SER A 46 -37.22 -36.38 -20.55
C SER A 46 -37.41 -34.88 -20.46
N ASP A 47 -37.58 -34.38 -19.24
CA ASP A 47 -37.70 -32.95 -18.98
C ASP A 47 -36.40 -32.31 -18.50
N ILE A 48 -36.39 -30.99 -18.60
CA ILE A 48 -35.43 -30.01 -18.16
C ILE A 48 -35.67 -29.64 -16.69
N GLN A 49 -34.56 -29.65 -15.94
CA GLN A 49 -34.38 -29.12 -14.58
C GLN A 49 -35.04 -29.90 -13.42
N ASN A 50 -34.52 -31.09 -13.15
CA ASN A 50 -34.62 -31.72 -11.82
C ASN A 50 -33.36 -31.39 -10.99
N ILE A 51 -33.04 -30.09 -10.85
CA ILE A 51 -31.85 -29.63 -10.13
C ILE A 51 -32.28 -28.59 -9.10
N ASN A 52 -31.84 -28.73 -7.84
CA ASN A 52 -32.09 -27.75 -6.79
C ASN A 52 -31.65 -26.34 -7.23
N GLU A 53 -32.41 -25.32 -6.80
CA GLU A 53 -32.25 -23.89 -7.13
C GLU A 53 -30.80 -23.35 -7.18
N PRO A 54 -29.85 -23.77 -6.31
CA PRO A 54 -28.47 -23.26 -6.33
C PRO A 54 -27.60 -23.73 -7.51
N SER A 55 -28.02 -24.75 -8.26
CA SER A 55 -27.18 -25.42 -9.27
C SER A 55 -27.70 -25.30 -10.71
N LEU A 56 -28.70 -24.45 -10.96
CA LEU A 56 -29.12 -24.11 -12.32
C LEU A 56 -28.09 -23.17 -12.98
N PRO A 57 -27.53 -23.52 -14.15
CA PRO A 57 -26.59 -22.65 -14.85
C PRO A 57 -27.31 -21.37 -15.30
N LYS A 58 -26.83 -20.19 -14.88
CA LYS A 58 -27.32 -18.89 -15.37
C LYS A 58 -26.93 -18.73 -16.84
N THR A 59 -27.83 -19.08 -17.76
CA THR A 59 -27.56 -19.07 -19.21
C THR A 59 -27.88 -17.74 -19.89
N LYS A 60 -28.55 -16.81 -19.20
CA LYS A 60 -28.89 -15.47 -19.70
C LYS A 60 -27.89 -14.41 -19.22
N ALA A 61 -27.96 -13.22 -19.80
CA ALA A 61 -27.17 -12.08 -19.34
C ALA A 61 -27.44 -11.78 -17.86
N PRO A 62 -26.42 -11.35 -17.06
CA PRO A 62 -26.59 -11.03 -15.64
C PRO A 62 -27.74 -10.07 -15.34
N SER A 63 -27.97 -9.09 -16.22
CA SER A 63 -29.04 -8.08 -16.12
C SER A 63 -30.45 -8.67 -16.10
N VAL A 64 -30.65 -9.91 -16.58
CA VAL A 64 -31.94 -10.60 -16.53
C VAL A 64 -32.30 -11.03 -15.11
N TYR A 65 -31.31 -11.31 -14.26
CA TYR A 65 -31.48 -11.82 -12.90
C TYR A 65 -31.36 -10.73 -11.82
N GLU A 66 -31.16 -9.46 -12.21
CA GLU A 66 -31.10 -8.35 -11.28
C GLU A 66 -32.46 -8.13 -10.60
N THR A 67 -32.44 -7.94 -9.29
CA THR A 67 -33.63 -7.57 -8.53
C THR A 67 -33.99 -6.12 -8.82
N THR A 68 -35.23 -5.85 -9.21
CA THR A 68 -35.71 -4.48 -9.45
C THR A 68 -36.91 -4.13 -8.57
N PHE A 69 -37.09 -2.84 -8.30
CA PHE A 69 -38.11 -2.31 -7.40
C PHE A 69 -38.98 -1.31 -8.16
N THR A 70 -40.28 -1.53 -8.15
CA THR A 70 -41.26 -0.70 -8.86
C THR A 70 -42.32 -0.21 -7.88
N PRO A 71 -42.48 1.11 -7.64
CA PRO A 71 -43.51 1.62 -6.73
C PRO A 71 -44.92 1.17 -7.11
N LEU A 72 -45.76 0.90 -6.10
CA LEU A 72 -47.19 0.64 -6.27
C LEU A 72 -47.96 1.94 -5.96
N GLU A 73 -48.54 2.53 -6.99
CA GLU A 73 -49.31 3.77 -6.91
C GLU A 73 -50.79 3.47 -6.65
N GLY A 74 -51.47 4.28 -5.83
CA GLY A 74 -52.89 4.14 -5.52
C GLY A 74 -53.24 4.40 -4.04
N ASP A 75 -54.34 3.82 -3.58
CA ASP A 75 -54.93 4.08 -2.25
C ASP A 75 -54.13 3.47 -1.07
N ALA A 76 -53.03 2.77 -1.34
CA ALA A 76 -52.13 2.16 -0.38
C ALA A 76 -50.72 2.74 -0.53
N GLN A 77 -50.47 3.89 0.09
CA GLN A 77 -49.17 4.57 0.01
C GLN A 77 -48.05 3.74 0.67
N GLY A 78 -46.89 3.68 0.02
CA GLY A 78 -45.66 3.05 0.56
C GLY A 78 -45.38 1.62 0.11
N LEU A 79 -46.27 1.00 -0.67
CA LEU A 79 -46.03 -0.33 -1.24
C LEU A 79 -45.13 -0.29 -2.48
N GLU A 80 -44.40 -1.37 -2.73
CA GLU A 80 -43.60 -1.58 -3.93
C GLU A 80 -43.70 -3.03 -4.43
N LEU A 81 -43.41 -3.22 -5.71
CA LEU A 81 -43.30 -4.50 -6.38
C LEU A 81 -41.83 -4.85 -6.55
N VAL A 82 -41.36 -5.87 -5.83
CA VAL A 82 -39.98 -6.39 -5.93
C VAL A 82 -39.96 -7.52 -6.94
N GLU A 83 -39.24 -7.31 -8.04
CA GLU A 83 -39.14 -8.22 -9.17
C GLU A 83 -37.85 -9.06 -9.05
N THR A 84 -37.97 -10.38 -9.06
CA THR A 84 -36.83 -11.31 -9.12
C THR A 84 -37.01 -12.28 -10.27
N THR A 85 -35.93 -12.67 -10.94
CA THR A 85 -35.96 -13.66 -12.03
C THR A 85 -35.01 -14.81 -11.71
N VAL A 86 -35.46 -16.04 -11.95
CA VAL A 86 -34.64 -17.26 -11.86
C VAL A 86 -34.62 -18.00 -13.20
N GLU A 87 -33.57 -18.77 -13.44
CA GLU A 87 -33.49 -19.65 -14.62
C GLU A 87 -34.51 -20.79 -14.49
N GLY A 88 -35.12 -21.19 -15.61
CA GLY A 88 -36.12 -22.24 -15.62
C GLY A 88 -37.51 -21.77 -15.23
N VAL A 89 -38.49 -22.63 -15.41
CA VAL A 89 -39.84 -22.42 -14.88
C VAL A 89 -39.98 -23.28 -13.63
N ASN A 90 -39.80 -22.67 -12.46
CA ASN A 90 -39.74 -23.36 -11.17
C ASN A 90 -41.14 -23.84 -10.70
N PRO A 91 -41.39 -25.14 -10.49
CA PRO A 91 -42.65 -25.64 -9.96
C PRO A 91 -42.73 -25.41 -8.44
N VAL A 92 -43.47 -24.38 -8.03
CA VAL A 92 -43.90 -24.24 -6.64
C VAL A 92 -45.17 -25.07 -6.43
N TYR A 93 -45.01 -26.34 -6.00
CA TYR A 93 -46.02 -27.24 -5.41
C TYR A 93 -47.16 -27.82 -6.30
N ILE A 94 -47.60 -29.07 -6.02
CA ILE A 94 -48.52 -29.93 -6.81
C ILE A 94 -49.82 -30.17 -6.00
N PRO A 95 -51.03 -29.92 -6.54
CA PRO A 95 -51.95 -31.03 -6.85
C PRO A 95 -52.95 -30.85 -8.03
N ALA A 96 -53.40 -32.00 -8.55
CA ALA A 96 -54.52 -32.28 -9.48
C ALA A 96 -54.56 -31.61 -10.87
N ALA A 97 -54.62 -32.47 -11.90
CA ALA A 97 -54.65 -32.08 -13.30
C ALA A 97 -56.00 -31.46 -13.71
N THR A 98 -56.02 -30.15 -14.00
CA THR A 98 -56.56 -29.57 -15.24
C THR A 98 -56.34 -28.04 -15.29
N ARG A 99 -55.28 -27.63 -16.03
CA ARG A 99 -54.95 -26.28 -16.55
C ARG A 99 -54.14 -25.34 -15.62
N ALA A 100 -53.27 -24.54 -16.27
CA ALA A 100 -52.34 -23.50 -15.78
C ALA A 100 -51.32 -23.84 -14.67
N LEU A 101 -50.92 -25.11 -14.57
CA LEU A 101 -49.76 -25.56 -13.79
C LEU A 101 -48.48 -25.57 -14.64
N VAL A 102 -47.32 -25.45 -14.00
CA VAL A 102 -46.01 -25.73 -14.61
C VAL A 102 -45.93 -27.22 -14.94
N THR A 103 -45.53 -27.55 -16.17
CA THR A 103 -45.33 -28.94 -16.57
C THR A 103 -43.92 -29.40 -16.19
N ASP A 104 -43.80 -30.51 -15.45
CA ASP A 104 -42.53 -31.15 -15.10
C ASP A 104 -42.58 -32.69 -15.30
N MET A 105 -41.47 -33.42 -15.11
CA MET A 105 -41.46 -34.90 -15.21
C MET A 105 -42.49 -35.60 -14.30
N SER A 106 -42.80 -35.02 -13.14
CA SER A 106 -43.71 -35.62 -12.16
C SER A 106 -45.16 -35.55 -12.62
N ASN A 107 -45.51 -34.56 -13.45
CA ASN A 107 -46.87 -34.35 -13.94
C ASN A 107 -47.06 -34.51 -15.46
N PHE A 108 -45.99 -34.66 -16.25
CA PHE A 108 -46.04 -34.80 -17.71
C PHE A 108 -46.94 -35.97 -18.15
N ALA A 109 -46.81 -37.13 -17.49
CA ALA A 109 -47.63 -38.30 -17.77
C ALA A 109 -49.10 -38.13 -17.34
N THR A 110 -49.35 -37.42 -16.24
CA THR A 110 -50.70 -37.16 -15.69
C THR A 110 -51.46 -36.08 -16.47
N ILE A 111 -50.76 -35.13 -17.12
CA ILE A 111 -51.35 -34.16 -18.05
C ILE A 111 -51.90 -34.86 -19.31
N ASN A 112 -51.31 -36.00 -19.70
CA ASN A 112 -51.78 -36.92 -20.74
C ASN A 112 -52.16 -36.22 -22.08
N LYS A 113 -51.35 -35.27 -22.52
CA LYS A 113 -51.49 -34.61 -23.83
C LYS A 113 -50.40 -35.09 -24.78
N ASN A 114 -50.77 -35.45 -26.00
CA ASN A 114 -49.82 -35.79 -27.05
C ASN A 114 -48.94 -34.57 -27.39
N PHE A 115 -47.69 -34.81 -27.80
CA PHE A 115 -46.81 -33.80 -28.38
C PHE A 115 -46.67 -33.99 -29.90
N ALA A 116 -46.42 -32.90 -30.61
CA ALA A 116 -46.15 -32.91 -32.05
C ALA A 116 -44.65 -33.14 -32.26
N ILE A 117 -44.29 -34.01 -33.21
CA ILE A 117 -42.90 -34.28 -33.61
C ILE A 117 -42.68 -33.97 -35.10
N PHE A 118 -41.51 -33.41 -35.39
CA PHE A 118 -41.01 -33.09 -36.72
C PHE A 118 -39.61 -33.65 -36.88
N ALA A 119 -39.23 -34.03 -38.11
CA ALA A 119 -37.89 -34.50 -38.41
C ALA A 119 -37.36 -33.95 -39.74
N THR A 120 -36.10 -33.53 -39.74
CA THR A 120 -35.38 -32.96 -40.88
C THR A 120 -34.25 -33.89 -41.32
N LYS A 121 -34.12 -34.11 -42.63
CA LYS A 121 -32.98 -34.83 -43.24
C LYS A 121 -31.67 -34.03 -43.11
N GLU A 122 -30.53 -34.71 -43.22
CA GLU A 122 -29.20 -34.08 -43.22
C GLU A 122 -29.13 -32.96 -44.29
N GLY A 123 -28.68 -31.77 -43.90
CA GLY A 123 -28.59 -30.59 -44.78
C GLY A 123 -29.92 -29.88 -45.09
N SER A 124 -31.06 -30.37 -44.60
CA SER A 124 -32.37 -29.71 -44.80
C SER A 124 -32.67 -28.67 -43.72
N THR A 125 -33.19 -27.52 -44.13
CA THR A 125 -33.78 -26.49 -43.24
C THR A 125 -35.30 -26.63 -43.12
N ALA A 126 -35.84 -27.80 -43.46
CA ALA A 126 -37.27 -28.07 -43.57
C ALA A 126 -37.62 -29.45 -43.03
N ALA A 127 -38.74 -29.57 -42.29
CA ALA A 127 -39.26 -30.84 -41.77
C ALA A 127 -39.79 -31.71 -42.91
N ASN A 128 -38.87 -32.42 -43.57
CA ASN A 128 -39.10 -33.20 -44.80
C ASN A 128 -39.02 -34.72 -44.58
N TYR A 129 -39.00 -35.18 -43.33
CA TYR A 129 -39.05 -36.59 -42.97
C TYR A 129 -40.27 -36.93 -42.11
N LEU A 130 -40.45 -36.28 -40.96
CA LEU A 130 -41.69 -36.31 -40.17
C LEU A 130 -42.28 -34.92 -40.13
N TYR A 131 -43.60 -34.82 -40.25
CA TYR A 131 -44.30 -33.56 -40.27
C TYR A 131 -45.51 -33.59 -39.34
N ASN A 132 -45.42 -32.86 -38.21
CA ASN A 132 -46.50 -32.70 -37.24
C ASN A 132 -47.14 -34.03 -36.79
N GLU A 133 -46.32 -35.09 -36.68
CA GLU A 133 -46.80 -36.38 -36.23
C GLU A 133 -47.09 -36.33 -34.74
N GLN A 134 -48.12 -37.03 -34.28
CA GLN A 134 -48.45 -37.05 -32.86
C GLN A 134 -47.74 -38.19 -32.15
N VAL A 135 -47.20 -37.88 -30.98
CA VAL A 135 -46.57 -38.85 -30.09
C VAL A 135 -47.27 -38.78 -28.74
N LYS A 136 -47.61 -39.95 -28.20
CA LYS A 136 -48.20 -40.10 -26.86
C LYS A 136 -47.15 -39.79 -25.80
N VAL A 137 -47.62 -39.55 -24.57
CA VAL A 137 -46.75 -39.25 -23.42
C VAL A 137 -45.73 -40.36 -23.10
N ASP A 138 -46.00 -41.61 -23.46
CA ASP A 138 -45.08 -42.76 -23.30
C ASP A 138 -43.98 -42.83 -24.39
N GLY A 139 -43.99 -41.87 -25.32
CA GLY A 139 -43.04 -41.75 -26.42
C GLY A 139 -43.37 -42.61 -27.64
N THR A 140 -44.52 -43.28 -27.67
CA THR A 140 -44.99 -44.03 -28.85
C THR A 140 -45.69 -43.10 -29.84
N MET A 141 -45.39 -43.24 -31.12
CA MET A 141 -46.11 -42.49 -32.16
C MET A 141 -47.56 -42.98 -32.25
N VAL A 142 -48.50 -42.05 -32.44
CA VAL A 142 -49.90 -42.37 -32.72
C VAL A 142 -50.02 -43.07 -34.07
N ASN A 143 -49.30 -42.57 -35.07
CA ASN A 143 -49.12 -43.20 -36.39
C ASN A 143 -47.65 -43.63 -36.54
N PRO A 144 -47.33 -44.92 -36.43
CA PRO A 144 -45.94 -45.37 -36.48
C PRO A 144 -45.28 -45.15 -37.85
N VAL A 145 -44.09 -44.53 -37.86
CA VAL A 145 -43.27 -44.31 -39.07
C VAL A 145 -41.92 -44.97 -38.89
N LYS A 146 -41.43 -45.75 -39.87
CA LYS A 146 -40.10 -46.38 -39.82
C LYS A 146 -39.03 -45.45 -40.38
N TRP A 147 -37.93 -45.26 -39.65
CA TRP A 147 -36.74 -44.64 -40.24
C TRP A 147 -36.14 -45.62 -41.26
N LYS A 148 -35.84 -45.19 -42.49
CA LYS A 148 -35.06 -45.99 -43.46
C LYS A 148 -33.71 -45.33 -43.75
N LYS A 149 -32.62 -46.10 -43.57
CA LYS A 149 -31.24 -45.64 -43.84
C LYS A 149 -31.06 -45.12 -45.27
N SER A 150 -31.78 -45.69 -46.24
CA SER A 150 -31.76 -45.28 -47.65
C SER A 150 -32.40 -43.91 -47.91
N GLU A 151 -33.27 -43.42 -47.02
CA GLU A 151 -33.96 -42.13 -47.18
C GLU A 151 -33.23 -40.98 -46.46
N SER A 152 -32.53 -41.30 -45.36
CA SER A 152 -31.55 -40.42 -44.69
C SER A 152 -30.71 -41.22 -43.69
N SER A 153 -29.40 -41.01 -43.67
CA SER A 153 -28.50 -41.59 -42.67
C SER A 153 -28.54 -40.86 -41.33
N LYS A 154 -28.99 -39.60 -41.31
CA LYS A 154 -29.16 -38.78 -40.11
C LYS A 154 -30.47 -38.01 -40.08
N LEU A 155 -31.07 -37.85 -38.89
CA LEU A 155 -32.26 -37.04 -38.69
C LEU A 155 -32.12 -36.16 -37.45
N LYS A 156 -32.57 -34.91 -37.56
CA LYS A 156 -32.72 -33.99 -36.43
C LYS A 156 -34.21 -33.81 -36.13
N PHE A 157 -34.56 -33.81 -34.85
CA PHE A 157 -35.93 -33.82 -34.38
C PHE A 157 -36.30 -32.53 -33.66
N PHE A 158 -37.56 -32.13 -33.80
CA PHE A 158 -38.18 -31.03 -33.08
C PHE A 158 -39.49 -31.49 -32.47
N ALA A 159 -39.81 -31.02 -31.26
CA ALA A 159 -41.05 -31.39 -30.59
C ALA A 159 -41.77 -30.17 -29.98
N VAL A 160 -43.10 -30.24 -29.88
CA VAL A 160 -43.94 -29.22 -29.22
C VAL A 160 -44.98 -29.91 -28.36
N HIS A 161 -45.02 -29.56 -27.07
CA HIS A 161 -46.03 -30.04 -26.14
C HIS A 161 -46.84 -28.87 -25.54
N PRO A 162 -48.18 -28.97 -25.49
CA PRO A 162 -48.97 -30.01 -26.15
C PRO A 162 -48.99 -29.83 -27.68
N ALA A 163 -49.38 -30.85 -28.44
CA ALA A 163 -49.52 -30.76 -29.91
C ALA A 163 -50.63 -29.77 -30.33
N LYS A 164 -51.65 -29.64 -29.48
CA LYS A 164 -52.83 -28.81 -29.70
C LYS A 164 -53.34 -28.24 -28.38
N ASP A 165 -54.02 -27.11 -28.47
CA ASP A 165 -54.83 -26.58 -27.37
C ASP A 165 -56.32 -26.66 -27.74
N GLY A 166 -57.04 -27.60 -27.11
CA GLY A 166 -58.39 -27.97 -27.54
C GLY A 166 -58.41 -28.48 -28.98
N SER A 167 -59.13 -27.77 -29.85
CA SER A 167 -59.24 -28.05 -31.29
C SER A 167 -58.21 -27.29 -32.14
N ASN A 168 -57.46 -26.35 -31.55
CA ASN A 168 -56.53 -25.50 -32.28
C ASN A 168 -55.13 -26.11 -32.32
N PRO A 169 -54.52 -26.31 -33.50
CA PRO A 169 -53.13 -26.75 -33.58
C PRO A 169 -52.21 -25.66 -33.05
N LEU A 170 -51.31 -26.02 -32.11
CA LEU A 170 -50.32 -25.08 -31.58
C LEU A 170 -49.19 -24.78 -32.58
N VAL A 171 -49.04 -25.64 -33.59
CA VAL A 171 -48.08 -25.49 -34.68
C VAL A 171 -48.85 -25.26 -35.97
N THR A 172 -48.53 -24.21 -36.72
CA THR A 172 -49.30 -23.79 -37.93
C THR A 172 -48.52 -23.91 -39.23
N THR A 173 -47.46 -24.70 -39.23
CA THR A 173 -46.57 -24.79 -40.39
C THR A 173 -47.20 -25.52 -41.57
N THR A 174 -46.48 -25.57 -42.69
CA THR A 174 -46.78 -26.43 -43.85
C THR A 174 -45.63 -27.41 -44.05
N SER A 175 -45.91 -28.57 -44.66
CA SER A 175 -44.84 -29.53 -45.01
C SER A 175 -43.76 -28.83 -45.85
N GLY A 176 -42.49 -28.99 -45.48
CA GLY A 176 -41.37 -28.30 -46.13
C GLY A 176 -40.90 -26.99 -45.48
N THR A 177 -41.43 -26.60 -44.32
CA THR A 177 -40.90 -25.49 -43.51
C THR A 177 -40.42 -25.95 -42.13
N ASN A 178 -39.63 -25.13 -41.44
CA ASN A 178 -39.31 -25.37 -40.02
C ASN A 178 -40.56 -25.22 -39.15
N PRO A 179 -40.69 -26.00 -38.05
CA PRO A 179 -41.82 -25.92 -37.13
C PRO A 179 -41.86 -24.58 -36.38
N VAL A 180 -43.00 -23.90 -36.43
CA VAL A 180 -43.27 -22.60 -35.78
C VAL A 180 -44.49 -22.74 -34.88
N VAL A 181 -44.32 -22.46 -33.60
CA VAL A 181 -45.39 -22.51 -32.59
C VAL A 181 -46.10 -21.17 -32.54
N ASN A 182 -47.43 -21.17 -32.63
CA ASN A 182 -48.24 -19.98 -32.39
C ASN A 182 -48.81 -20.05 -30.98
N TYR A 183 -48.55 -19.01 -30.19
CA TYR A 183 -49.07 -18.92 -28.83
C TYR A 183 -49.84 -17.61 -28.62
N SER A 184 -51.08 -17.75 -28.17
CA SER A 184 -51.97 -16.65 -27.81
C SER A 184 -52.73 -17.04 -26.55
N PRO A 185 -52.18 -16.76 -25.34
CA PRO A 185 -52.83 -17.12 -24.10
C PRO A 185 -54.22 -16.47 -23.97
N GLU A 186 -55.11 -17.16 -23.27
CA GLU A 186 -56.45 -16.67 -22.93
C GLU A 186 -56.41 -15.48 -21.99
N ALA A 187 -57.45 -14.66 -21.91
CA ALA A 187 -57.44 -13.50 -20.99
C ALA A 187 -57.41 -13.91 -19.50
N ASN A 188 -57.87 -15.13 -19.18
CA ASN A 188 -57.86 -15.67 -17.82
C ASN A 188 -56.62 -16.56 -17.63
N ALA A 189 -55.77 -16.21 -16.66
CA ALA A 189 -54.55 -16.95 -16.30
C ALA A 189 -54.83 -18.44 -16.04
N LYS A 190 -56.00 -18.79 -15.48
CA LYS A 190 -56.43 -20.18 -15.24
C LYS A 190 -56.56 -21.05 -16.49
N LYS A 191 -56.59 -20.42 -17.67
CA LYS A 191 -56.66 -21.09 -18.96
C LYS A 191 -55.35 -21.06 -19.74
N HIS A 192 -54.30 -20.45 -19.19
CA HIS A 192 -52.99 -20.46 -19.84
C HIS A 192 -52.46 -21.90 -19.88
N ILE A 193 -51.61 -22.15 -20.88
CA ILE A 193 -50.91 -23.41 -21.06
C ILE A 193 -49.41 -23.16 -21.07
N ASP A 194 -48.67 -24.08 -20.48
CA ASP A 194 -47.22 -24.12 -20.55
C ASP A 194 -46.80 -24.74 -21.90
N VAL A 195 -46.08 -23.97 -22.71
CA VAL A 195 -45.65 -24.41 -24.04
C VAL A 195 -44.23 -24.94 -23.92
N LEU A 196 -44.07 -26.24 -24.14
CA LEU A 196 -42.77 -26.89 -24.13
C LEU A 196 -42.30 -27.18 -25.55
N VAL A 197 -41.01 -27.00 -25.81
CA VAL A 197 -40.37 -27.21 -27.10
C VAL A 197 -39.08 -27.99 -26.96
N ALA A 198 -38.78 -28.86 -27.94
CA ALA A 198 -37.52 -29.59 -28.01
C ALA A 198 -36.86 -29.40 -29.37
N ASN A 199 -35.52 -29.38 -29.37
CA ASN A 199 -34.67 -29.27 -30.56
C ASN A 199 -33.42 -30.10 -30.30
N THR A 200 -33.20 -31.14 -31.10
CA THR A 200 -32.10 -32.10 -30.90
C THR A 200 -30.90 -31.79 -31.79
N GLU A 201 -29.75 -32.41 -31.50
CA GLU A 201 -28.72 -32.63 -32.52
C GLU A 201 -29.19 -33.70 -33.51
N ALA A 202 -28.46 -33.84 -34.63
CA ALA A 202 -28.76 -34.90 -35.60
C ALA A 202 -28.35 -36.27 -35.04
N PHE A 203 -29.28 -37.22 -35.02
CA PHE A 203 -29.01 -38.62 -34.67
C PHE A 203 -28.58 -39.39 -35.92
N ASN A 204 -27.75 -40.43 -35.75
CA ASN A 204 -27.46 -41.37 -36.84
C ASN A 204 -28.48 -42.51 -36.81
N TYR A 205 -28.80 -43.02 -38.00
CA TYR A 205 -29.67 -44.19 -38.16
C TYR A 205 -29.19 -45.40 -37.34
N ASP A 206 -27.88 -45.64 -37.34
CA ASP A 206 -27.27 -46.80 -36.64
C ASP A 206 -27.35 -46.68 -35.11
N ASP A 207 -27.56 -45.46 -34.58
CA ASP A 207 -27.79 -45.21 -33.14
C ASP A 207 -29.26 -45.40 -32.76
N TYR A 208 -30.20 -45.34 -33.73
CA TYR A 208 -31.65 -45.47 -33.52
C TYR A 208 -32.10 -46.94 -33.45
N ILE A 209 -31.46 -47.84 -34.21
CA ILE A 209 -31.87 -49.26 -34.28
C ILE A 209 -31.73 -50.02 -32.95
N SER A 210 -31.04 -49.44 -31.97
CA SER A 210 -30.74 -50.05 -30.66
C SER A 210 -31.40 -49.34 -29.47
N GLN A 211 -32.09 -48.20 -29.64
CA GLN A 211 -32.65 -47.41 -28.53
C GLN A 211 -33.71 -46.38 -28.98
N LYS A 212 -34.52 -45.91 -28.01
CA LYS A 212 -35.46 -44.80 -28.22
C LYS A 212 -34.72 -43.46 -28.40
N ILE A 213 -35.25 -42.57 -29.21
CA ILE A 213 -34.65 -41.24 -29.47
C ILE A 213 -34.94 -40.30 -28.29
N PRO A 214 -33.91 -39.74 -27.61
CA PRO A 214 -34.14 -38.85 -26.48
C PRO A 214 -34.66 -37.48 -26.93
N ILE A 215 -35.82 -37.07 -26.40
CA ILE A 215 -36.41 -35.73 -26.57
C ILE A 215 -36.35 -35.01 -25.23
N ARG A 216 -35.69 -33.84 -25.23
CA ARG A 216 -35.54 -32.96 -24.06
C ARG A 216 -36.35 -31.69 -24.26
N PHE A 217 -37.46 -31.58 -23.54
CA PHE A 217 -38.35 -30.41 -23.61
C PHE A 217 -37.81 -29.24 -22.80
N SER A 218 -38.06 -28.02 -23.26
CA SER A 218 -37.75 -26.74 -22.60
C SER A 218 -38.96 -25.82 -22.63
N HIS A 219 -39.15 -24.99 -21.59
CA HIS A 219 -40.23 -24.00 -21.58
C HIS A 219 -39.96 -22.89 -22.60
N ALA A 220 -40.92 -22.69 -23.51
CA ALA A 220 -40.85 -21.62 -24.49
C ALA A 220 -41.28 -20.27 -23.90
N THR A 221 -42.21 -20.26 -22.93
CA THR A 221 -42.77 -19.03 -22.34
C THR A 221 -41.96 -18.50 -21.14
N THR A 222 -42.32 -17.32 -20.65
CA THR A 222 -41.93 -16.82 -19.33
C THR A 222 -43.06 -17.11 -18.34
N ALA A 223 -42.77 -17.75 -17.22
CA ALA A 223 -43.75 -17.90 -16.15
C ALA A 223 -43.72 -16.69 -15.21
N VAL A 224 -44.89 -16.14 -14.88
CA VAL A 224 -45.01 -15.00 -13.97
C VAL A 224 -45.80 -15.39 -12.72
N TYR A 225 -45.17 -15.18 -11.58
CA TYR A 225 -45.73 -15.39 -10.25
C TYR A 225 -45.91 -14.08 -9.50
N PHE A 226 -46.90 -14.04 -8.62
CA PHE A 226 -47.09 -12.99 -7.65
C PHE A 226 -46.94 -13.55 -6.24
N LYS A 227 -46.31 -12.82 -5.32
CA LYS A 227 -46.15 -13.24 -3.93
C LYS A 227 -46.33 -12.09 -2.95
N VAL A 228 -46.69 -12.42 -1.71
CA VAL A 228 -46.58 -11.49 -0.58
C VAL A 228 -45.11 -11.43 -0.17
N GLY A 229 -44.54 -10.23 -0.07
CA GLY A 229 -43.18 -9.99 0.39
C GLY A 229 -43.00 -10.29 1.88
N SER A 230 -41.76 -10.16 2.36
CA SER A 230 -41.39 -10.43 3.76
C SER A 230 -41.93 -9.41 4.75
N ASP A 231 -42.23 -8.20 4.28
CA ASP A 231 -42.51 -7.02 5.10
C ASP A 231 -43.81 -6.35 4.66
N LEU A 232 -44.89 -7.12 4.72
CA LEU A 232 -46.23 -6.61 4.45
C LEU A 232 -47.09 -6.67 5.73
N SER A 233 -47.10 -5.57 6.48
CA SER A 233 -48.00 -5.32 7.63
C SER A 233 -49.44 -5.00 7.18
N TYR A 234 -49.65 -4.86 5.87
CA TYR A 234 -50.90 -4.51 5.23
C TYR A 234 -51.89 -5.68 5.33
N ASN A 235 -52.85 -5.63 6.26
CA ASN A 235 -53.84 -6.70 6.50
C ASN A 235 -55.02 -6.58 5.51
N GLN A 236 -54.80 -6.89 4.24
CA GLN A 236 -55.82 -6.94 3.19
C GLN A 236 -55.95 -8.36 2.61
N LYS A 237 -56.91 -8.54 1.69
CA LYS A 237 -57.03 -9.74 0.87
C LYS A 237 -57.00 -9.35 -0.60
N VAL A 238 -56.16 -10.00 -1.41
CA VAL A 238 -56.09 -9.79 -2.87
C VAL A 238 -57.24 -10.54 -3.52
N LYS A 239 -58.08 -9.82 -4.27
CA LYS A 239 -59.20 -10.38 -5.03
C LYS A 239 -58.85 -10.62 -6.49
N LYS A 240 -58.06 -9.73 -7.09
CA LYS A 240 -57.72 -9.80 -8.52
C LYS A 240 -56.34 -9.25 -8.83
N ILE A 241 -55.61 -9.91 -9.71
CA ILE A 241 -54.33 -9.47 -10.27
C ILE A 241 -54.50 -9.35 -11.78
N GLU A 242 -54.12 -8.21 -12.35
CA GLU A 242 -54.22 -7.93 -13.78
C GLU A 242 -52.85 -7.50 -14.32
N ILE A 243 -52.37 -8.16 -15.38
CA ILE A 243 -51.23 -7.69 -16.18
C ILE A 243 -51.80 -7.03 -17.44
N ARG A 244 -51.56 -5.74 -17.62
CA ARG A 244 -52.23 -4.92 -18.64
C ARG A 244 -51.25 -4.36 -19.66
N ASN A 245 -51.75 -4.12 -20.87
CA ASN A 245 -51.05 -3.50 -22.01
C ASN A 245 -49.76 -4.21 -22.47
N VAL A 246 -49.66 -5.52 -22.27
CA VAL A 246 -48.54 -6.35 -22.76
C VAL A 246 -48.86 -6.98 -24.12
N LEU A 247 -47.85 -7.37 -24.89
CA LEU A 247 -48.05 -8.04 -26.19
C LEU A 247 -48.69 -9.41 -25.96
N GLY A 248 -49.85 -9.63 -26.58
CA GLY A 248 -50.79 -10.69 -26.20
C GLY A 248 -50.62 -12.02 -26.92
N SER A 249 -49.80 -12.09 -27.96
CA SER A 249 -49.55 -13.30 -28.75
C SER A 249 -48.20 -13.24 -29.44
N GLY A 250 -47.71 -14.36 -29.96
CA GLY A 250 -46.47 -14.40 -30.75
C GLY A 250 -46.24 -15.75 -31.41
N THR A 251 -45.21 -15.79 -32.26
CA THR A 251 -44.75 -17.01 -32.94
C THR A 251 -43.35 -17.39 -32.47
N TYR A 252 -43.10 -18.67 -32.26
CA TYR A 252 -41.80 -19.19 -31.82
C TYR A 252 -41.21 -20.14 -32.87
N ASP A 253 -40.03 -19.80 -33.39
CA ASP A 253 -39.25 -20.67 -34.26
C ASP A 253 -38.39 -21.61 -33.40
N ILE A 254 -38.66 -22.91 -33.48
CA ILE A 254 -38.00 -23.93 -32.65
C ILE A 254 -36.55 -24.16 -33.09
N ALA A 255 -36.25 -23.97 -34.38
CA ALA A 255 -34.92 -24.18 -34.92
C ALA A 255 -33.95 -23.10 -34.44
N THR A 256 -34.37 -21.83 -34.54
CA THR A 256 -33.59 -20.68 -34.08
C THR A 256 -33.80 -20.34 -32.61
N LYS A 257 -34.76 -21.00 -31.95
CA LYS A 257 -35.17 -20.76 -30.56
C LYS A 257 -35.59 -19.31 -30.29
N THR A 258 -36.23 -18.66 -31.27
CA THR A 258 -36.52 -17.22 -31.25
C THR A 258 -38.02 -16.93 -31.24
N TRP A 259 -38.43 -16.02 -30.36
CA TRP A 259 -39.79 -15.47 -30.34
C TRP A 259 -39.92 -14.25 -31.24
N THR A 260 -41.03 -14.16 -31.97
CA THR A 260 -41.51 -12.96 -32.63
C THR A 260 -42.86 -12.57 -32.01
N PRO A 261 -42.87 -11.67 -31.03
CA PRO A 261 -44.11 -11.17 -30.44
C PRO A 261 -44.97 -10.43 -31.47
N SER A 262 -46.28 -10.57 -31.37
CA SER A 262 -47.22 -9.72 -32.10
C SER A 262 -47.17 -8.28 -31.59
N THR A 263 -47.64 -7.33 -32.39
CA THR A 263 -47.74 -5.92 -31.99
C THR A 263 -49.02 -5.59 -31.20
N THR A 264 -49.95 -6.55 -31.07
CA THR A 264 -51.26 -6.35 -30.44
C THR A 264 -51.17 -6.48 -28.92
N LYS A 265 -51.59 -5.45 -28.20
CA LYS A 265 -51.63 -5.46 -26.74
C LYS A 265 -52.88 -6.18 -26.21
N LYS A 266 -52.74 -6.87 -25.08
CA LYS A 266 -53.81 -7.62 -24.40
C LYS A 266 -53.63 -7.52 -22.87
N ASN A 267 -54.73 -7.70 -22.16
CA ASN A 267 -54.76 -7.77 -20.71
C ASN A 267 -55.04 -9.20 -20.25
N PHE A 268 -54.37 -9.61 -19.18
CA PHE A 268 -54.46 -10.93 -18.58
C PHE A 268 -54.81 -10.77 -17.12
N ALA A 269 -55.69 -11.62 -16.60
CA ALA A 269 -56.16 -11.52 -15.22
C ALA A 269 -56.19 -12.88 -14.53
N LEU A 270 -55.90 -12.84 -13.23
CA LEU A 270 -56.19 -13.89 -12.27
C LEU A 270 -57.17 -13.31 -11.24
N GLU A 271 -58.36 -13.87 -11.16
CA GLU A 271 -59.36 -13.51 -10.15
C GLU A 271 -59.54 -14.70 -9.19
N PHE A 272 -59.50 -14.40 -7.90
CA PHE A 272 -59.72 -15.38 -6.85
C PHE A 272 -61.22 -15.53 -6.60
N ASP A 273 -61.66 -16.78 -6.45
CA ASP A 273 -63.05 -17.09 -6.16
C ASP A 273 -63.43 -16.60 -4.75
N SER A 274 -64.70 -16.32 -4.52
CA SER A 274 -65.18 -15.79 -3.24
C SER A 274 -64.87 -16.76 -2.09
N GLY A 275 -64.10 -16.32 -1.10
CA GLY A 275 -63.62 -17.17 0.01
C GLY A 275 -62.17 -17.62 -0.14
N ASP A 276 -61.62 -17.59 -1.36
CA ASP A 276 -60.23 -17.94 -1.69
C ASP A 276 -59.35 -16.69 -1.91
N GLU A 277 -59.83 -15.49 -1.55
CA GLU A 277 -59.04 -14.26 -1.71
C GLU A 277 -57.76 -14.31 -0.87
N PHE A 278 -56.62 -13.98 -1.50
CA PHE A 278 -55.33 -14.26 -0.90
C PHE A 278 -54.99 -13.28 0.24
N PRO A 279 -54.80 -13.75 1.48
CA PRO A 279 -54.54 -12.87 2.62
C PRO A 279 -53.10 -12.35 2.58
N THR A 280 -52.94 -11.04 2.69
CA THR A 280 -51.63 -10.38 2.57
C THR A 280 -50.85 -10.30 3.88
N ASN A 281 -51.40 -10.82 4.98
CA ASN A 281 -50.72 -10.98 6.27
C ASN A 281 -49.86 -12.26 6.36
N ILE A 282 -49.86 -13.10 5.32
CA ILE A 282 -49.03 -14.30 5.22
C ILE A 282 -47.79 -13.99 4.39
N SER A 283 -46.70 -13.65 5.06
CA SER A 283 -45.44 -13.27 4.42
C SER A 283 -44.82 -14.40 3.60
N ASN A 284 -44.12 -14.03 2.51
CA ASN A 284 -43.35 -14.93 1.64
C ASN A 284 -44.15 -16.03 0.94
N LYS A 285 -45.48 -15.92 0.87
CA LYS A 285 -46.32 -16.91 0.20
C LYS A 285 -46.66 -16.47 -1.22
N VAL A 286 -46.49 -17.39 -2.17
CA VAL A 286 -46.90 -17.20 -3.58
C VAL A 286 -48.42 -17.18 -3.64
N MET A 287 -48.98 -16.25 -4.41
CA MET A 287 -50.42 -16.02 -4.53
C MET A 287 -51.06 -16.91 -5.60
N ASN A 288 -50.29 -17.25 -6.62
CA ASN A 288 -50.74 -18.02 -7.77
C ASN A 288 -49.96 -19.33 -7.91
N ASP A 289 -49.68 -20.00 -6.78
CA ASP A 289 -49.18 -21.37 -6.72
C ASP A 289 -50.33 -22.34 -7.04
N GLY A 290 -50.41 -22.80 -8.29
CA GLY A 290 -51.50 -23.67 -8.75
C GLY A 290 -51.89 -23.39 -10.20
N ASP A 291 -53.19 -23.43 -10.50
CA ASP A 291 -53.75 -23.11 -11.82
C ASP A 291 -53.73 -21.60 -12.15
N GLY A 292 -53.01 -20.76 -11.41
CA GLY A 292 -53.02 -19.30 -11.61
C GLY A 292 -51.79 -18.74 -12.33
N VAL A 293 -50.90 -19.59 -12.86
CA VAL A 293 -49.61 -19.14 -13.41
C VAL A 293 -49.81 -18.41 -14.73
N PHE A 294 -49.23 -17.21 -14.83
CA PHE A 294 -49.23 -16.45 -16.07
C PHE A 294 -48.10 -16.95 -16.97
N PHE A 295 -48.41 -17.82 -17.94
CA PHE A 295 -47.50 -18.15 -19.02
C PHE A 295 -47.55 -17.08 -20.11
N MET A 296 -46.51 -16.25 -20.17
CA MET A 296 -46.47 -15.04 -20.99
C MET A 296 -45.54 -15.22 -22.19
N VAL A 297 -45.88 -14.57 -23.30
CA VAL A 297 -45.01 -14.46 -24.48
C VAL A 297 -43.76 -13.66 -24.10
N PRO A 298 -42.55 -14.21 -24.24
CA PRO A 298 -41.30 -13.47 -24.05
C PRO A 298 -41.25 -12.25 -24.98
N GLN A 299 -40.97 -11.07 -24.43
CA GLN A 299 -41.14 -9.80 -25.14
C GLN A 299 -40.35 -8.66 -24.48
N ASP A 300 -40.10 -7.61 -25.24
CA ASP A 300 -39.83 -6.28 -24.68
C ASP A 300 -41.15 -5.71 -24.16
N ILE A 301 -41.21 -5.40 -22.87
CA ILE A 301 -42.46 -5.03 -22.20
C ILE A 301 -42.82 -3.59 -22.57
N PRO A 302 -43.99 -3.34 -23.22
CA PRO A 302 -44.39 -2.00 -23.65
C PRO A 302 -44.39 -0.97 -22.51
N ALA A 303 -43.98 0.26 -22.79
CA ALA A 303 -43.79 1.30 -21.75
C ALA A 303 -45.03 1.62 -20.91
N ASP A 304 -46.23 1.41 -21.45
CA ASP A 304 -47.52 1.62 -20.79
C ASP A 304 -48.06 0.36 -20.08
N ALA A 305 -47.30 -0.74 -20.05
CA ALA A 305 -47.65 -1.96 -19.34
C ALA A 305 -47.57 -1.80 -17.82
N ASP A 306 -48.56 -2.35 -17.13
CA ASP A 306 -48.62 -2.31 -15.68
C ASP A 306 -49.26 -3.58 -15.08
N VAL A 307 -49.00 -3.77 -13.79
CA VAL A 307 -49.71 -4.72 -12.95
C VAL A 307 -50.69 -3.93 -12.10
N LYS A 308 -51.97 -4.30 -12.13
CA LYS A 308 -52.99 -3.79 -11.21
C LYS A 308 -53.42 -4.89 -10.25
N ILE A 309 -53.42 -4.57 -8.95
CA ILE A 309 -53.82 -5.48 -7.89
C ILE A 309 -55.04 -4.86 -7.19
N THR A 310 -56.15 -5.59 -7.20
CA THR A 310 -57.41 -5.16 -6.58
C THR A 310 -57.66 -5.99 -5.33
N PHE A 311 -57.91 -5.30 -4.21
CA PHE A 311 -58.20 -5.92 -2.93
C PHE A 311 -59.70 -6.19 -2.77
N LEU A 312 -60.04 -7.10 -1.85
CA LEU A 312 -61.43 -7.42 -1.49
C LEU A 312 -62.23 -6.18 -1.04
N SER A 313 -61.54 -5.18 -0.47
CA SER A 313 -62.11 -3.89 -0.07
C SER A 313 -62.56 -3.01 -1.25
N GLY A 314 -62.23 -3.37 -2.49
CA GLY A 314 -62.48 -2.58 -3.69
C GLY A 314 -61.37 -1.59 -4.04
N LYS A 315 -60.43 -1.35 -3.13
CA LYS A 315 -59.22 -0.54 -3.39
C LYS A 315 -58.27 -1.25 -4.35
N SER A 316 -57.47 -0.49 -5.09
CA SER A 316 -56.45 -1.06 -5.97
C SER A 316 -55.14 -0.29 -5.98
N VAL A 317 -54.07 -1.00 -6.29
CA VAL A 317 -52.73 -0.45 -6.54
C VAL A 317 -52.23 -0.83 -7.93
N VAL A 318 -51.37 0.00 -8.52
CA VAL A 318 -50.83 -0.17 -9.87
C VAL A 318 -49.30 0.01 -9.86
N ALA A 319 -48.56 -0.92 -10.47
CA ALA A 319 -47.12 -0.84 -10.67
C ALA A 319 -46.76 -0.85 -12.16
N LYS A 320 -45.98 0.12 -12.63
CA LYS A 320 -45.53 0.24 -14.03
C LYS A 320 -44.37 -0.71 -14.30
N ILE A 321 -44.64 -1.83 -14.96
CA ILE A 321 -43.63 -2.89 -15.22
C ILE A 321 -42.94 -2.76 -16.59
N GLY A 322 -43.44 -1.87 -17.44
CA GLY A 322 -42.92 -1.62 -18.79
C GLY A 322 -41.87 -0.51 -18.88
N GLY A 323 -41.12 -0.48 -19.99
CA GLY A 323 -40.15 0.59 -20.26
C GLY A 323 -38.84 0.10 -20.84
N ASN A 324 -37.89 1.02 -21.01
CA ASN A 324 -36.59 0.70 -21.61
C ASN A 324 -35.84 -0.35 -20.78
N GLY A 325 -35.38 -1.42 -21.41
CA GLY A 325 -34.66 -2.53 -20.76
C GLY A 325 -35.54 -3.53 -20.00
N LYS A 326 -36.87 -3.32 -19.89
CA LYS A 326 -37.79 -4.26 -19.24
C LYS A 326 -38.22 -5.35 -20.23
N LYS A 327 -37.84 -6.60 -19.97
CA LYS A 327 -38.07 -7.73 -20.88
C LYS A 327 -38.54 -8.97 -20.13
N TRP A 328 -39.38 -9.79 -20.76
CA TRP A 328 -39.61 -11.18 -20.37
C TRP A 328 -38.82 -12.10 -21.29
N VAL A 329 -38.08 -13.04 -20.72
CA VAL A 329 -37.14 -13.92 -21.43
C VAL A 329 -37.66 -15.35 -21.41
N ALA A 330 -37.55 -16.05 -22.55
CA ALA A 330 -37.98 -17.43 -22.68
C ALA A 330 -37.27 -18.35 -21.67
N GLY A 331 -38.03 -19.24 -21.03
CA GLY A 331 -37.51 -20.26 -20.12
C GLY A 331 -37.07 -19.72 -18.75
N THR A 332 -37.68 -18.62 -18.28
CA THR A 332 -37.42 -18.05 -16.95
C THR A 332 -38.71 -17.89 -16.14
N THR A 333 -38.60 -17.98 -14.82
CA THR A 333 -39.64 -17.59 -13.87
C THR A 333 -39.36 -16.18 -13.36
N ARG A 334 -40.33 -15.29 -13.52
CA ARG A 334 -40.34 -13.96 -12.91
C ARG A 334 -41.34 -13.93 -11.76
N THR A 335 -40.88 -13.45 -10.61
CA THR A 335 -41.70 -13.31 -9.40
C THR A 335 -41.83 -11.83 -9.04
N TYR A 336 -43.06 -11.34 -8.96
CA TYR A 336 -43.42 -10.01 -8.51
C TYR A 336 -43.91 -10.07 -7.05
N SER A 337 -43.19 -9.42 -6.14
CA SER A 337 -43.47 -9.47 -4.70
C SER A 337 -44.05 -8.15 -4.22
N ILE A 338 -45.24 -8.15 -3.62
CA ILE A 338 -45.78 -6.94 -2.97
C ILE A 338 -45.06 -6.76 -1.63
N SER A 339 -44.37 -5.64 -1.41
CA SER A 339 -43.56 -5.38 -0.21
C SER A 339 -43.72 -3.94 0.30
N ASN A 340 -43.30 -3.67 1.55
CA ASN A 340 -43.14 -2.33 2.11
C ASN A 340 -41.78 -2.20 2.83
N SER A 341 -40.69 -2.06 2.06
CA SER A 341 -39.32 -2.08 2.60
C SER A 341 -38.94 -0.89 3.48
N LYS A 342 -39.80 0.13 3.62
CA LYS A 342 -39.56 1.36 4.37
C LYS A 342 -40.44 1.53 5.62
N ASP A 343 -41.26 0.55 5.98
CA ASP A 343 -42.13 0.64 7.16
C ASP A 343 -41.34 0.40 8.47
N GLU A 344 -41.25 1.42 9.32
CA GLU A 344 -40.55 1.39 10.61
C GLU A 344 -41.51 1.34 11.82
N LEU A 345 -42.82 1.46 11.61
CA LEU A 345 -43.79 1.77 12.67
C LEU A 345 -44.03 0.63 13.68
N ASP A 346 -43.75 -0.62 13.31
CA ASP A 346 -44.04 -1.80 14.14
C ASP A 346 -42.79 -2.50 14.69
N ARG A 347 -41.61 -1.86 14.61
CA ARG A 347 -40.31 -2.47 14.94
C ARG A 347 -39.37 -1.54 15.71
N GLU A 348 -38.61 -2.14 16.62
CA GLU A 348 -37.37 -1.57 17.16
C GLU A 348 -36.18 -2.00 16.31
N PHE A 349 -35.18 -1.13 16.23
CA PHE A 349 -34.00 -1.33 15.38
C PHE A 349 -32.73 -1.16 16.19
N HIS A 350 -31.83 -2.12 16.03
CA HIS A 350 -30.58 -2.19 16.76
C HIS A 350 -29.42 -2.30 15.79
N ILE A 351 -28.39 -1.48 16.01
CA ILE A 351 -27.08 -1.65 15.41
C ILE A 351 -26.03 -1.40 16.50
N THR A 352 -25.07 -2.30 16.63
CA THR A 352 -23.93 -2.15 17.55
C THR A 352 -22.66 -2.67 16.89
N ALA A 353 -21.55 -1.96 17.08
CA ALA A 353 -20.23 -2.42 16.71
C ALA A 353 -19.36 -2.54 17.97
N LYS A 354 -18.60 -3.63 18.09
CA LYS A 354 -17.75 -3.89 19.27
C LYS A 354 -16.40 -4.46 18.84
N ALA A 355 -15.34 -4.08 19.54
CA ALA A 355 -14.03 -4.69 19.43
C ALA A 355 -13.53 -5.08 20.82
N ALA A 356 -12.95 -6.27 20.95
CA ALA A 356 -12.38 -6.73 22.23
C ALA A 356 -11.06 -6.01 22.57
N LYS A 357 -10.32 -5.59 21.53
CA LYS A 357 -9.08 -4.84 21.62
C LYS A 357 -9.16 -3.67 20.64
N THR A 358 -8.88 -2.46 21.13
CA THR A 358 -8.94 -1.22 20.32
C THR A 358 -7.59 -0.54 20.19
N THR A 359 -6.55 -1.02 20.86
CA THR A 359 -5.19 -0.45 20.78
C THR A 359 -4.20 -1.51 20.31
N PHE A 360 -3.48 -1.24 19.24
CA PHE A 360 -2.57 -2.17 18.57
C PHE A 360 -1.16 -1.58 18.53
N ASN A 361 -0.13 -2.39 18.72
CA ASN A 361 1.22 -1.99 18.39
C ASN A 361 1.35 -1.84 16.86
N TYR A 362 2.41 -1.17 16.40
CA TYR A 362 2.64 -0.93 14.96
C TYR A 362 2.69 -2.23 14.13
N ASP A 363 3.16 -3.33 14.72
CA ASP A 363 3.32 -4.65 14.13
C ASP A 363 2.09 -5.56 14.27
N GLU A 364 1.10 -5.15 15.06
CA GLU A 364 -0.16 -5.87 15.23
C GLU A 364 -1.18 -5.40 14.18
N THR A 365 -1.15 -6.03 13.01
CA THR A 365 -1.91 -5.54 11.85
C THR A 365 -3.37 -5.97 11.82
N ASN A 366 -3.80 -6.97 12.58
CA ASN A 366 -5.17 -7.47 12.52
C ASN A 366 -6.03 -6.89 13.65
N ALA A 367 -7.00 -6.05 13.28
CA ALA A 367 -7.96 -5.44 14.19
C ALA A 367 -9.35 -6.07 14.02
N PRO A 368 -9.67 -7.15 14.76
CA PRO A 368 -10.98 -7.79 14.70
C PRO A 368 -12.05 -6.97 15.44
N PHE A 369 -13.24 -6.95 14.86
CA PHE A 369 -14.44 -6.38 15.48
C PHE A 369 -15.68 -7.17 15.06
N THR A 370 -16.80 -6.90 15.71
CA THR A 370 -18.08 -7.49 15.37
C THR A 370 -19.14 -6.42 15.16
N VAL A 371 -20.09 -6.71 14.26
CA VAL A 371 -21.26 -5.87 14.03
C VAL A 371 -22.52 -6.72 14.23
N THR A 372 -23.47 -6.20 15.00
CA THR A 372 -24.79 -6.80 15.20
C THR A 372 -25.81 -5.80 14.71
N SER A 373 -26.69 -6.19 13.78
CA SER A 373 -27.68 -5.29 13.16
C SER A 373 -28.97 -6.05 12.86
N TYR A 374 -30.05 -5.75 13.58
CA TYR A 374 -31.33 -6.44 13.44
C TYR A 374 -32.50 -5.53 13.81
N SER A 375 -33.71 -5.96 13.44
CA SER A 375 -34.96 -5.38 13.93
C SER A 375 -35.77 -6.40 14.74
N LYS A 376 -36.52 -5.88 15.70
CA LYS A 376 -37.38 -6.64 16.60
C LYS A 376 -38.80 -6.10 16.47
N SER A 377 -39.77 -6.95 16.16
CA SER A 377 -41.16 -6.49 16.08
C SER A 377 -41.72 -6.20 17.47
N LEU A 378 -42.57 -5.18 17.57
CA LEU A 378 -43.24 -4.77 18.80
C LEU A 378 -44.33 -5.76 19.26
N LYS A 379 -44.67 -6.76 18.43
CA LYS A 379 -45.66 -7.80 18.76
C LYS A 379 -45.02 -8.92 19.62
N PRO A 380 -45.70 -9.40 20.69
CA PRO A 380 -45.23 -10.52 21.50
C PRO A 380 -44.98 -11.80 20.67
N GLY A 381 -43.86 -12.49 20.91
CA GLY A 381 -43.53 -13.77 20.25
C GLY A 381 -42.99 -13.66 18.83
N SER A 382 -42.68 -12.47 18.34
CA SER A 382 -42.15 -12.25 16.98
C SER A 382 -40.65 -12.56 16.85
N ILE A 383 -40.25 -13.05 15.67
CA ILE A 383 -38.86 -13.40 15.34
C ILE A 383 -38.09 -12.14 14.93
N GLU A 384 -36.88 -11.98 15.46
CA GLU A 384 -35.94 -10.91 15.09
C GLU A 384 -35.45 -11.08 13.65
N LYS A 385 -35.36 -9.98 12.89
CA LYS A 385 -34.96 -10.00 11.48
C LYS A 385 -33.57 -9.39 11.28
N PRO A 386 -32.68 -10.02 10.50
CA PRO A 386 -31.43 -9.42 10.05
C PRO A 386 -31.67 -8.09 9.32
N GLU A 387 -30.90 -7.06 9.65
CA GLU A 387 -30.94 -5.76 8.97
C GLU A 387 -29.56 -5.46 8.38
N PRO A 388 -29.42 -5.37 7.04
CA PRO A 388 -28.13 -5.12 6.41
C PRO A 388 -27.49 -3.80 6.85
N TRP A 389 -26.17 -3.79 6.90
CA TRP A 389 -25.37 -2.64 7.29
C TRP A 389 -24.20 -2.43 6.34
N THR A 390 -23.71 -1.18 6.29
CA THR A 390 -22.53 -0.78 5.51
C THR A 390 -21.62 0.12 6.35
N ILE A 391 -20.33 0.14 6.07
CA ILE A 391 -19.42 1.17 6.57
C ILE A 391 -19.61 2.39 5.67
N THR A 392 -20.16 3.47 6.23
CA THR A 392 -20.45 4.70 5.49
C THR A 392 -19.40 5.77 5.70
N LYS A 393 -18.62 5.67 6.79
CA LYS A 393 -17.61 6.66 7.12
C LYS A 393 -16.34 6.03 7.68
N TYR A 394 -15.21 6.52 7.16
CA TYR A 394 -13.90 6.42 7.79
C TYR A 394 -13.50 7.80 8.26
N GLU A 395 -13.04 7.89 9.50
CA GLU A 395 -12.45 9.10 10.04
C GLU A 395 -11.10 8.76 10.66
N PHE A 396 -10.11 9.63 10.50
CA PHE A 396 -8.79 9.43 11.09
C PHE A 396 -8.31 10.66 11.85
N SER A 397 -7.45 10.42 12.83
CA SER A 397 -6.97 11.43 13.76
C SER A 397 -5.59 11.08 14.31
N ALA A 398 -4.77 12.11 14.55
CA ALA A 398 -3.46 11.98 15.22
C ALA A 398 -3.55 12.25 16.74
N ASP A 399 -4.54 13.04 17.17
CA ASP A 399 -4.69 13.50 18.56
C ASP A 399 -5.94 12.90 19.25
N GLY A 400 -6.83 12.27 18.49
CA GLY A 400 -8.13 11.79 18.94
C GLY A 400 -9.20 12.87 19.11
N THR A 401 -8.89 14.13 18.83
CA THR A 401 -9.81 15.27 19.00
C THR A 401 -10.23 15.87 17.66
N THR A 402 -9.29 16.01 16.73
CA THR A 402 -9.53 16.51 15.38
C THR A 402 -9.63 15.33 14.42
N TRP A 403 -10.78 15.19 13.76
CA TRP A 403 -11.08 14.06 12.89
C TRP A 403 -11.22 14.51 11.45
N THR A 404 -10.49 13.85 10.57
CA THR A 404 -10.56 14.07 9.12
C THR A 404 -11.31 12.90 8.48
N GLU A 405 -12.28 13.21 7.64
CA GLU A 405 -13.05 12.20 6.90
C GLU A 405 -12.26 11.69 5.69
N GLY A 406 -12.35 10.38 5.45
CA GLY A 406 -11.67 9.68 4.36
C GLY A 406 -11.01 8.41 4.85
N LYS A 407 -10.82 7.45 3.93
CA LYS A 407 -10.13 6.19 4.24
C LYS A 407 -8.63 6.44 4.37
N PRO A 408 -8.03 6.33 5.58
CA PRO A 408 -6.62 6.68 5.77
C PRO A 408 -5.71 5.56 5.26
N SER A 409 -4.45 5.90 4.94
CA SER A 409 -3.42 4.93 4.55
C SER A 409 -3.13 3.88 5.63
N MET A 410 -3.43 4.17 6.91
CA MET A 410 -3.29 3.20 8.00
C MET A 410 -4.25 2.00 7.87
N VAL A 411 -5.32 2.10 7.06
CA VAL A 411 -6.22 0.97 6.76
C VAL A 411 -5.77 0.31 5.46
N ALA A 412 -4.96 -0.74 5.58
CA ALA A 412 -4.43 -1.49 4.45
C ALA A 412 -5.48 -2.37 3.75
N ALA A 413 -6.39 -2.98 4.52
CA ALA A 413 -7.48 -3.79 3.99
C ALA A 413 -8.68 -3.89 4.94
N MET A 414 -9.81 -4.39 4.44
CA MET A 414 -11.02 -4.67 5.20
C MET A 414 -11.63 -5.99 4.71
N SER A 415 -12.01 -6.90 5.62
CA SER A 415 -12.59 -8.20 5.24
C SER A 415 -13.92 -8.07 4.49
N SER A 416 -14.73 -7.08 4.86
CA SER A 416 -15.93 -6.64 4.14
C SER A 416 -16.36 -5.28 4.70
N GLU A 417 -16.85 -4.39 3.84
CA GLU A 417 -17.40 -3.09 4.21
C GLU A 417 -18.93 -3.15 4.38
N SER A 418 -19.53 -4.34 4.30
CA SER A 418 -20.97 -4.57 4.51
C SER A 418 -21.27 -5.92 5.17
N GLY A 419 -22.50 -6.09 5.61
CA GLY A 419 -23.03 -7.35 6.15
C GLY A 419 -24.54 -7.42 6.06
N ASN A 420 -25.08 -8.64 6.14
CA ASN A 420 -26.51 -8.90 6.03
C ASN A 420 -27.29 -8.58 7.33
N GLY A 421 -26.57 -8.36 8.43
CA GLY A 421 -27.15 -8.23 9.75
C GLY A 421 -27.51 -9.57 10.38
N GLY A 422 -28.13 -9.48 11.54
CA GLY A 422 -28.55 -10.59 12.37
C GLY A 422 -28.39 -10.26 13.85
N THR A 423 -28.93 -11.16 14.66
CA THR A 423 -28.83 -11.13 16.12
C THR A 423 -27.50 -11.71 16.59
N SER A 424 -26.89 -12.57 15.76
CA SER A 424 -25.51 -13.02 15.92
C SER A 424 -24.53 -11.94 15.48
N ALA A 425 -23.46 -11.76 16.25
CA ALA A 425 -22.42 -10.79 15.96
C ALA A 425 -21.60 -11.23 14.73
N GLU A 426 -21.68 -10.48 13.63
CA GLU A 426 -20.90 -10.75 12.42
C GLU A 426 -19.44 -10.34 12.64
N ALA A 427 -18.53 -11.31 12.61
CA ALA A 427 -17.10 -11.05 12.72
C ALA A 427 -16.54 -10.38 11.46
N ARG A 428 -15.71 -9.37 11.67
CA ARG A 428 -14.99 -8.62 10.64
C ARG A 428 -13.58 -8.33 11.10
N VAL A 429 -12.68 -8.11 10.15
CA VAL A 429 -11.29 -7.78 10.41
C VAL A 429 -10.88 -6.60 9.54
N MET A 430 -10.40 -5.55 10.20
CA MET A 430 -9.67 -4.47 9.54
C MET A 430 -8.18 -4.79 9.62
N THR A 431 -7.45 -4.63 8.50
CA THR A 431 -6.01 -4.77 8.48
C THR A 431 -5.36 -3.39 8.54
N LEU A 432 -4.61 -3.14 9.60
CA LEU A 432 -3.77 -1.96 9.78
C LEU A 432 -2.46 -2.10 8.99
N ALA A 433 -1.96 -1.00 8.43
CA ALA A 433 -0.67 -0.98 7.75
C ALA A 433 0.49 -1.09 8.76
N ASN A 434 1.52 -1.86 8.40
CA ASN A 434 2.80 -1.87 9.11
C ASN A 434 3.77 -0.94 8.38
N ASP A 435 3.81 0.32 8.80
CA ASP A 435 4.68 1.36 8.21
C ASP A 435 5.99 1.51 9.00
N PHE A 436 6.56 0.38 9.43
CA PHE A 436 7.87 0.33 10.06
C PHE A 436 8.97 0.31 9.00
N HIS A 437 9.95 1.19 9.17
CA HIS A 437 11.08 1.36 8.25
C HIS A 437 12.41 1.12 8.95
N ASP A 438 13.32 0.43 8.27
CA ASP A 438 14.75 0.47 8.57
C ASP A 438 15.39 1.50 7.64
N TYR A 439 15.30 2.77 8.03
CA TYR A 439 15.82 3.90 7.25
C TYR A 439 17.34 3.81 7.00
N LYS A 440 18.10 3.16 7.90
CA LYS A 440 19.53 2.89 7.67
C LYS A 440 19.69 1.95 6.48
N ALA A 441 18.98 0.82 6.48
CA ALA A 441 19.05 -0.13 5.37
C ALA A 441 18.55 0.48 4.06
N GLU A 442 17.48 1.27 4.11
CA GLU A 442 16.96 2.00 2.94
C GLU A 442 17.99 2.98 2.37
N ARG A 443 18.66 3.77 3.22
CA ARG A 443 19.71 4.69 2.78
C ARG A 443 20.91 3.95 2.20
N GLU A 444 21.38 2.87 2.83
CA GLU A 444 22.48 2.07 2.29
C GLU A 444 22.11 1.38 0.96
N ALA A 445 20.85 0.92 0.83
CA ALA A 445 20.33 0.40 -0.42
C ALA A 445 20.29 1.48 -1.50
N ALA A 446 19.86 2.70 -1.18
CA ALA A 446 19.86 3.84 -2.11
C ALA A 446 21.28 4.20 -2.56
N LEU A 447 22.27 4.23 -1.66
CA LEU A 447 23.66 4.46 -2.02
C LEU A 447 24.22 3.38 -2.96
N LYS A 448 23.86 2.10 -2.73
CA LYS A 448 24.26 0.98 -3.61
C LYS A 448 23.56 1.01 -4.97
N ALA A 449 22.30 1.42 -4.99
CA ALA A 449 21.48 1.51 -6.20
C ALA A 449 21.80 2.73 -7.06
N ALA A 450 22.42 3.77 -6.48
CA ALA A 450 22.84 4.96 -7.19
C ALA A 450 23.67 4.60 -8.45
N PRO A 451 23.40 5.23 -9.61
CA PRO A 451 24.21 5.04 -10.80
C PRO A 451 25.67 5.35 -10.51
N GLU A 452 26.57 4.51 -11.02
CA GLU A 452 28.00 4.76 -10.88
C GLU A 452 28.37 6.07 -11.60
N ALA A 453 29.20 6.88 -10.96
CA ALA A 453 29.68 8.13 -11.53
C ALA A 453 30.37 7.87 -12.87
N THR A 454 30.00 8.63 -13.89
CA THR A 454 30.53 8.45 -15.24
C THR A 454 31.87 9.16 -15.38
N GLY A 455 32.89 8.44 -15.85
CA GLY A 455 34.25 8.97 -15.95
C GLY A 455 34.87 9.25 -14.57
N THR A 456 35.84 10.16 -14.54
CA THR A 456 36.45 10.65 -13.29
C THR A 456 35.80 11.97 -12.90
N VAL A 457 35.08 12.01 -11.78
CA VAL A 457 34.40 13.21 -11.29
C VAL A 457 35.34 14.05 -10.44
N ASP A 458 35.55 15.32 -10.81
CA ASP A 458 36.29 16.30 -10.00
C ASP A 458 35.38 16.87 -8.90
N LEU A 459 35.63 16.43 -7.66
CA LEU A 459 34.89 16.81 -6.47
C LEU A 459 34.99 18.30 -6.14
N SER A 460 35.98 19.02 -6.70
CA SER A 460 36.07 20.48 -6.54
C SER A 460 35.10 21.24 -7.45
N LYS A 461 34.47 20.58 -8.43
CA LYS A 461 33.59 21.22 -9.44
C LYS A 461 32.13 20.76 -9.37
N VAL A 462 31.80 19.87 -8.42
CA VAL A 462 30.44 19.29 -8.33
C VAL A 462 29.36 20.32 -8.01
N ASN A 463 29.73 21.45 -7.39
CA ASN A 463 28.82 22.54 -7.02
C ASN A 463 28.97 23.78 -7.92
N GLY A 464 29.60 23.65 -9.09
CA GLY A 464 29.79 24.75 -10.05
C GLY A 464 31.27 25.09 -10.29
N PRO A 465 31.69 26.36 -10.20
CA PRO A 465 33.09 26.74 -10.30
C PRO A 465 33.98 25.95 -9.33
N GLN A 466 35.26 25.83 -9.65
CA GLN A 466 36.19 25.09 -8.80
C GLN A 466 36.31 25.71 -7.40
N GLU A 467 35.91 24.96 -6.38
CA GLU A 467 36.06 25.29 -4.96
C GLU A 467 36.60 24.07 -4.21
N THR A 468 37.52 24.31 -3.27
CA THR A 468 38.21 23.22 -2.56
C THR A 468 37.91 23.27 -1.07
N ALA A 469 38.00 22.12 -0.41
CA ALA A 469 37.73 22.00 1.03
C ALA A 469 38.53 20.86 1.63
N ASN A 470 38.49 20.72 2.97
CA ASN A 470 39.08 19.55 3.64
C ASN A 470 38.13 18.35 3.67
N CYS A 471 36.84 18.53 3.38
CA CYS A 471 35.88 17.46 3.25
C CYS A 471 35.20 17.47 1.88
N TYR A 472 35.00 16.29 1.29
CA TYR A 472 34.18 16.11 0.09
C TYR A 472 33.11 15.04 0.34
N ILE A 473 31.89 15.31 -0.10
CA ILE A 473 30.76 14.40 0.02
C ILE A 473 30.64 13.56 -1.25
N VAL A 474 30.48 12.26 -1.07
CA VAL A 474 30.29 11.30 -2.17
C VAL A 474 29.03 10.48 -1.92
N SER A 475 28.12 10.47 -2.90
CA SER A 475 26.82 9.78 -2.78
C SER A 475 26.63 8.62 -3.76
N ALA A 476 27.66 8.26 -4.53
CA ALA A 476 27.63 7.15 -5.48
C ALA A 476 29.01 6.47 -5.61
N SER A 477 29.04 5.23 -6.09
CA SER A 477 30.30 4.60 -6.50
C SER A 477 30.87 5.25 -7.76
N GLY A 478 32.16 5.01 -8.05
CA GLY A 478 32.80 5.48 -9.29
C GLY A 478 34.20 6.03 -9.06
N LYS A 479 34.76 6.69 -10.08
CA LYS A 479 36.07 7.33 -10.00
C LYS A 479 35.93 8.81 -9.68
N TYR A 480 36.75 9.27 -8.75
CA TYR A 480 36.73 10.64 -8.24
C TYR A 480 38.13 11.23 -8.22
N SER A 481 38.18 12.55 -8.27
CA SER A 481 39.42 13.32 -8.15
C SER A 481 39.18 14.60 -7.35
N PHE A 482 40.23 15.13 -6.74
CA PHE A 482 40.27 16.49 -6.23
C PHE A 482 41.69 17.07 -6.36
N PRO A 483 41.84 18.40 -6.49
CA PRO A 483 43.16 19.03 -6.63
C PRO A 483 44.00 18.92 -5.36
N MET A 484 45.31 18.72 -5.53
CA MET A 484 46.32 18.74 -4.45
C MET A 484 46.57 20.16 -3.94
N VAL A 485 45.56 20.73 -3.28
CA VAL A 485 45.60 22.08 -2.70
C VAL A 485 45.17 22.07 -1.24
N TYR A 486 45.69 23.03 -0.47
CA TYR A 486 45.38 23.15 0.96
C TYR A 486 43.91 23.52 1.18
N GLY A 487 43.08 22.58 1.66
CA GLY A 487 41.71 22.85 2.10
C GLY A 487 40.94 23.87 1.24
N ASN A 488 40.54 24.99 1.84
CA ASN A 488 39.80 26.09 1.20
C ASN A 488 40.65 27.07 0.33
N ALA A 489 41.84 26.68 -0.13
CA ALA A 489 42.77 27.58 -0.82
C ALA A 489 42.40 27.91 -2.29
N LYS A 490 41.35 27.31 -2.84
CA LYS A 490 40.78 27.70 -4.14
C LYS A 490 39.30 28.04 -4.00
N LYS A 491 38.90 29.18 -4.57
CA LYS A 491 37.51 29.61 -4.68
C LYS A 491 37.28 30.18 -6.07
N ASN A 492 36.23 29.73 -6.76
CA ASN A 492 35.95 30.10 -8.15
C ASN A 492 37.16 29.90 -9.12
N GLY A 493 37.94 28.83 -8.91
CA GLY A 493 39.12 28.48 -9.73
C GLY A 493 40.39 29.31 -9.49
N VAL A 494 40.31 30.37 -8.69
CA VAL A 494 41.46 31.23 -8.34
C VAL A 494 41.93 30.97 -6.91
N ASP A 495 43.14 31.40 -6.58
CA ASP A 495 43.68 31.30 -5.23
C ASP A 495 42.81 32.10 -4.26
N ASN A 496 42.32 31.43 -3.23
CA ASN A 496 41.61 32.05 -2.11
C ASN A 496 42.63 32.46 -1.04
N THR A 497 43.41 33.49 -1.34
CA THR A 497 44.51 33.94 -0.48
C THR A 497 44.04 34.28 0.93
N GLU A 498 42.83 34.81 1.10
CA GLU A 498 42.27 35.13 2.42
C GLU A 498 42.11 33.89 3.34
N ALA A 499 42.06 32.67 2.79
CA ALA A 499 41.96 31.45 3.59
C ALA A 499 43.29 30.99 4.23
N PHE A 500 44.43 31.46 3.73
CA PHE A 500 45.77 31.05 4.22
C PHE A 500 46.77 32.19 4.41
N ASN A 501 46.49 33.39 3.92
CA ASN A 501 47.26 34.61 4.12
C ASN A 501 46.30 35.81 4.18
N PRO A 502 45.38 35.85 5.16
CA PRO A 502 44.36 36.90 5.29
C PRO A 502 44.97 38.31 5.38
N SER A 503 44.41 39.25 4.62
CA SER A 503 44.86 40.65 4.64
C SER A 503 44.35 41.42 5.86
N GLY A 504 43.25 40.96 6.47
CA GLY A 504 42.59 41.60 7.62
C GLY A 504 43.23 41.35 8.98
N ILE A 505 44.33 40.58 9.06
CA ILE A 505 44.95 40.19 10.33
C ILE A 505 46.47 40.17 10.23
N ASN A 506 47.15 40.65 11.27
CA ASN A 506 48.60 40.54 11.38
C ASN A 506 48.98 39.32 12.23
N GLY A 507 50.02 38.59 11.82
CA GLY A 507 50.55 37.47 12.59
C GLY A 507 50.99 37.93 13.98
N SER A 508 50.60 37.18 15.00
CA SER A 508 50.91 37.48 16.40
C SER A 508 50.91 36.19 17.23
N ALA A 509 51.10 36.32 18.54
CA ALA A 509 50.88 35.22 19.46
C ALA A 509 49.44 34.67 19.30
N VAL A 510 48.42 35.53 19.22
CA VAL A 510 47.02 35.08 19.28
C VAL A 510 46.37 34.75 17.92
N ALA A 511 47.08 35.03 16.81
CA ALA A 511 46.59 34.81 15.46
C ALA A 511 47.73 34.44 14.50
N ILE A 512 47.52 33.42 13.68
CA ILE A 512 48.51 32.98 12.70
C ILE A 512 48.30 33.71 11.36
N ASN A 513 49.38 34.24 10.78
CA ASN A 513 49.39 34.75 9.40
C ASN A 513 50.82 34.75 8.82
N PRO A 514 51.11 34.10 7.68
CA PRO A 514 50.24 33.15 6.97
C PRO A 514 50.14 31.81 7.70
N PHE A 515 49.18 31.00 7.28
CA PHE A 515 48.98 29.63 7.75
C PHE A 515 50.08 28.69 7.26
N TRP A 516 50.16 27.52 7.89
CA TRP A 516 51.20 26.52 7.66
C TRP A 516 50.60 25.17 7.30
N GLY A 517 51.20 24.49 6.33
CA GLY A 517 51.01 23.05 6.09
C GLY A 517 52.18 22.29 6.67
N ALA A 518 52.68 21.27 5.95
CA ALA A 518 54.02 20.72 6.24
C ALA A 518 55.15 21.74 5.99
N THR A 519 54.85 22.82 5.25
CA THR A 519 55.68 23.99 4.98
C THR A 519 54.80 25.25 5.00
N LYS A 520 55.42 26.45 5.01
CA LYS A 520 54.70 27.73 4.92
C LYS A 520 53.80 27.78 3.70
N ILE A 521 52.53 28.12 3.86
CA ILE A 521 51.60 28.23 2.74
C ILE A 521 51.79 29.59 2.09
N THR A 522 52.34 29.59 0.88
CA THR A 522 52.59 30.80 0.06
C THR A 522 51.71 30.87 -1.18
N GLY A 523 51.00 29.79 -1.50
CA GLY A 523 50.03 29.67 -2.58
C GLY A 523 49.15 28.44 -2.37
N SER A 524 48.16 28.23 -3.24
CA SER A 524 47.17 27.18 -3.02
C SER A 524 47.73 25.75 -3.12
N LYS A 525 48.74 25.53 -3.98
CA LYS A 525 49.22 24.19 -4.37
C LYS A 525 50.13 23.57 -3.33
N ILE A 526 49.99 22.25 -3.16
CA ILE A 526 50.89 21.44 -2.33
C ILE A 526 51.97 20.84 -3.23
N THR A 527 53.24 21.09 -2.91
CA THR A 527 54.38 20.61 -3.69
C THR A 527 55.14 19.50 -2.98
N GLY A 528 55.81 18.62 -3.73
CA GLY A 528 56.70 17.59 -3.19
C GLY A 528 55.99 16.30 -2.73
N ALA A 529 54.69 16.15 -3.02
CA ALA A 529 53.98 14.90 -2.79
C ALA A 529 54.39 13.84 -3.82
N THR A 530 54.75 12.65 -3.35
CA THR A 530 55.13 11.51 -4.21
C THR A 530 54.18 10.33 -4.11
N LYS A 531 53.31 10.31 -3.10
CA LYS A 531 52.35 9.24 -2.84
C LYS A 531 51.04 9.78 -2.27
N ALA A 532 49.92 9.19 -2.67
CA ALA A 532 48.62 9.34 -2.03
C ALA A 532 48.15 7.98 -1.50
N GLU A 533 47.51 7.94 -0.32
CA GLU A 533 46.97 6.70 0.23
C GLU A 533 45.80 6.94 1.19
N VAL A 534 45.03 5.88 1.46
CA VAL A 534 44.05 5.88 2.55
C VAL A 534 44.79 5.77 3.89
N LEU A 535 44.68 6.80 4.72
CA LEU A 535 45.22 6.80 6.09
C LEU A 535 44.31 6.04 7.06
N TRP A 536 42.99 6.12 6.85
CA TRP A 536 41.99 5.42 7.65
C TRP A 536 40.66 5.31 6.89
N SER A 537 39.89 4.26 7.15
CA SER A 537 38.52 4.11 6.64
C SER A 537 37.63 3.42 7.67
N SER A 538 36.43 3.95 7.90
CA SER A 538 35.39 3.27 8.69
C SER A 538 34.88 2.00 8.01
N THR A 539 35.19 1.81 6.72
CA THR A 539 34.84 0.62 5.95
C THR A 539 36.01 0.24 5.05
N PRO A 540 36.88 -0.69 5.50
CA PRO A 540 38.01 -1.16 4.70
C PRO A 540 37.57 -1.58 3.29
N GLY A 541 38.32 -1.16 2.27
CA GLY A 541 38.05 -1.48 0.86
C GLY A 541 36.94 -0.67 0.19
N ILE A 542 36.26 0.26 0.89
CA ILE A 542 35.27 1.15 0.24
C ILE A 542 35.92 2.12 -0.75
N VAL A 543 37.18 2.49 -0.50
CA VAL A 543 38.02 3.27 -1.41
C VAL A 543 39.23 2.44 -1.82
N SER A 544 39.58 2.48 -3.11
CA SER A 544 40.79 1.89 -3.70
C SER A 544 41.42 2.81 -4.73
N ASP A 545 42.52 2.37 -5.34
CA ASP A 545 43.17 3.04 -6.47
C ASP A 545 43.53 4.51 -6.17
N VAL A 546 43.90 4.79 -4.93
CA VAL A 546 44.33 6.13 -4.51
C VAL A 546 45.69 6.42 -5.11
N ALA A 547 45.79 7.45 -5.94
CA ALA A 547 47.01 7.81 -6.64
C ALA A 547 47.09 9.32 -6.88
N ILE A 548 48.30 9.81 -7.16
CA ILE A 548 48.53 11.16 -7.67
C ILE A 548 48.53 11.09 -9.19
N ASN A 549 47.69 11.90 -9.84
CA ASN A 549 47.65 12.06 -11.29
C ASN A 549 47.74 13.54 -11.66
N GLY A 550 48.92 13.97 -12.13
CA GLY A 550 49.21 15.39 -12.35
C GLY A 550 49.07 16.20 -11.05
N ASP A 551 48.24 17.23 -11.08
CA ASP A 551 47.96 18.12 -9.95
C ASP A 551 46.81 17.62 -9.04
N ASN A 552 46.28 16.41 -9.28
CA ASN A 552 45.12 15.87 -8.58
C ASN A 552 45.44 14.59 -7.79
N VAL A 553 44.68 14.36 -6.73
CA VAL A 553 44.51 13.04 -6.12
C VAL A 553 43.31 12.38 -6.78
N GLU A 554 43.49 11.17 -7.30
CA GLU A 554 42.42 10.32 -7.84
C GLU A 554 42.19 9.11 -6.94
N PHE A 555 40.95 8.64 -6.89
CA PHE A 555 40.57 7.44 -6.16
C PHE A 555 39.28 6.84 -6.70
N LYS A 556 39.01 5.58 -6.37
CA LYS A 556 37.79 4.87 -6.71
C LYS A 556 36.97 4.56 -5.47
N VAL A 557 35.67 4.87 -5.49
CA VAL A 557 34.70 4.38 -4.51
C VAL A 557 34.06 3.10 -5.05
N ASN A 558 34.27 2.00 -4.33
CA ASN A 558 33.91 0.65 -4.77
C ASN A 558 32.43 0.34 -4.50
N LYS A 559 31.69 0.06 -5.58
CA LYS A 559 30.26 -0.25 -5.52
C LYS A 559 29.90 -1.41 -4.59
N ALA A 560 30.71 -2.48 -4.60
CA ALA A 560 30.47 -3.67 -3.76
C ALA A 560 30.48 -3.36 -2.26
N ASN A 561 31.22 -2.33 -1.84
CA ASN A 561 31.41 -1.94 -0.44
C ASN A 561 30.61 -0.69 -0.07
N MET A 562 29.78 -0.17 -0.99
CA MET A 562 29.09 1.12 -0.84
C MET A 562 28.11 1.11 0.35
N LYS A 563 28.29 2.06 1.26
CA LYS A 563 27.44 2.38 2.42
C LYS A 563 27.91 3.69 3.05
N GLU A 564 27.23 4.17 4.08
CA GLU A 564 27.69 5.34 4.84
C GLU A 564 29.10 5.07 5.41
N ALA A 565 30.05 5.96 5.11
CA ALA A 565 31.43 5.79 5.54
C ALA A 565 32.19 7.11 5.64
N SER A 566 33.24 7.10 6.44
CA SER A 566 34.26 8.16 6.46
C SER A 566 35.60 7.56 6.06
N VAL A 567 36.30 8.24 5.15
CA VAL A 567 37.62 7.85 4.67
C VAL A 567 38.55 9.05 4.79
N ILE A 568 39.79 8.83 5.22
CA ILE A 568 40.82 9.87 5.24
C ILE A 568 41.86 9.51 4.20
N ILE A 569 42.06 10.41 3.24
CA ILE A 569 43.09 10.29 2.22
C ILE A 569 44.18 11.30 2.54
N GLY A 570 45.44 10.85 2.52
CA GLY A 570 46.60 11.69 2.76
C GLY A 570 47.61 11.60 1.62
N ILE A 571 48.31 12.71 1.37
CA ILE A 571 49.49 12.74 0.51
C ILE A 571 50.76 12.82 1.34
N LYS A 572 51.85 12.22 0.87
CA LYS A 572 53.11 12.08 1.61
C LYS A 572 54.33 12.42 0.76
N ASN A 573 55.42 12.76 1.44
CA ASN A 573 56.78 12.82 0.88
C ASN A 573 57.68 11.86 1.67
N SER A 574 58.22 10.82 1.02
CA SER A 574 59.07 9.75 1.60
C SER A 574 58.45 8.91 2.74
N ASP A 575 59.02 7.71 3.00
CA ASP A 575 58.53 6.73 3.99
C ASP A 575 58.65 7.21 5.45
N PRO A 576 57.74 6.79 6.35
CA PRO A 576 57.45 7.43 7.64
C PRO A 576 58.66 7.68 8.55
N ASP A 577 58.71 8.86 9.18
CA ASP A 577 59.57 9.16 10.32
C ASP A 577 59.29 8.17 11.48
N GLY A 578 60.36 7.49 11.93
CA GLY A 578 60.33 6.45 12.97
C GLY A 578 59.89 6.91 14.35
N SER A 579 59.76 8.23 14.58
CA SER A 579 59.36 8.80 15.88
C SER A 579 57.92 8.43 16.30
N TYR A 580 57.02 8.14 15.35
CA TYR A 580 55.62 7.80 15.64
C TYR A 580 55.03 6.65 14.80
N GLY A 581 55.79 6.07 13.86
CA GLY A 581 55.34 4.96 13.01
C GLY A 581 54.23 5.31 11.98
N VAL A 582 53.69 6.54 12.00
CA VAL A 582 52.60 7.02 11.13
C VAL A 582 52.81 8.44 10.57
N GLY A 583 54.05 8.97 10.59
CA GLY A 583 54.39 10.33 10.12
C GLY A 583 54.57 10.48 8.60
N ASN A 584 54.78 11.74 8.16
CA ASN A 584 55.09 12.20 6.78
C ASN A 584 53.91 12.60 5.89
N VAL A 585 52.76 12.94 6.46
CA VAL A 585 51.65 13.54 5.71
C VAL A 585 51.98 15.00 5.36
N LEU A 586 51.85 15.38 4.09
CA LEU A 586 51.94 16.78 3.65
C LEU A 586 50.60 17.49 3.80
N TRP A 587 49.51 16.75 3.57
CA TRP A 587 48.13 17.16 3.82
C TRP A 587 47.18 15.95 3.74
N SER A 588 45.99 16.10 4.31
CA SER A 588 44.95 15.07 4.33
C SER A 588 43.56 15.67 4.23
N TRP A 589 42.66 14.90 3.64
CA TRP A 589 41.26 15.23 3.38
C TRP A 589 40.34 14.13 3.88
N HIS A 590 39.12 14.51 4.23
CA HIS A 590 38.03 13.63 4.63
C HIS A 590 37.06 13.42 3.48
N ILE A 591 36.91 12.18 3.04
CA ILE A 591 35.86 11.78 2.10
C ILE A 591 34.70 11.23 2.91
N TRP A 592 33.57 11.94 2.89
CA TRP A 592 32.36 11.54 3.59
C TRP A 592 31.38 10.90 2.60
N ILE A 593 31.26 9.58 2.67
CA ILE A 593 30.33 8.83 1.85
C ILE A 593 28.98 8.81 2.56
N THR A 594 28.02 9.56 2.02
CA THR A 594 26.68 9.72 2.61
C THR A 594 25.68 10.19 1.55
N SER A 595 24.40 10.27 1.92
CA SER A 595 23.33 10.72 1.03
C SER A 595 23.40 12.23 0.76
N LYS A 596 23.01 12.65 -0.45
CA LYS A 596 23.01 14.06 -0.87
C LYS A 596 22.14 14.97 -0.01
N ASP A 597 21.16 14.40 0.70
CA ASP A 597 20.22 15.17 1.52
C ASP A 597 20.90 15.79 2.76
N VAL A 598 22.08 15.32 3.17
CA VAL A 598 22.78 15.90 4.33
C VAL A 598 23.13 17.39 4.16
N VAL A 599 23.31 17.84 2.92
CA VAL A 599 23.65 19.23 2.54
C VAL A 599 22.48 19.97 1.90
N ASP A 600 21.33 19.33 1.78
CA ASP A 600 20.10 19.99 1.33
C ASP A 600 19.58 20.88 2.47
N THR A 601 20.12 22.09 2.51
CA THR A 601 19.81 23.15 3.48
C THR A 601 20.01 24.52 2.83
N ASP A 602 19.43 25.55 3.43
CA ASP A 602 19.50 26.92 2.92
C ASP A 602 20.75 27.64 3.43
N ASN A 603 21.16 28.71 2.74
CA ASN A 603 22.34 29.48 3.15
C ASN A 603 22.14 30.05 4.56
N GLY A 604 23.18 29.94 5.38
CA GLY A 604 23.11 30.30 6.79
C GLY A 604 22.41 29.28 7.70
N TYR A 605 22.09 28.06 7.23
CA TYR A 605 21.52 26.98 8.04
C TYR A 605 22.41 25.74 8.08
N PHE A 606 22.17 24.87 9.06
CA PHE A 606 23.02 23.73 9.35
C PHE A 606 22.78 22.58 8.38
N MET A 607 23.84 21.80 8.13
CA MET A 607 23.71 20.46 7.58
C MET A 607 22.77 19.62 8.43
N ARG A 608 22.12 18.64 7.81
CA ARG A 608 21.14 17.79 8.49
C ARG A 608 21.77 16.78 9.44
N GLU A 609 23.08 16.54 9.33
CA GLU A 609 23.84 15.59 10.15
C GLU A 609 25.25 16.14 10.47
N PRO A 610 25.86 15.72 11.58
CA PRO A 610 27.23 16.10 11.92
C PRO A 610 28.23 15.56 10.90
N LEU A 611 29.34 16.25 10.71
CA LEU A 611 30.37 15.94 9.74
C LEU A 611 30.95 14.52 9.98
N GLY A 612 30.86 13.68 8.95
CA GLY A 612 31.35 12.30 9.00
C GLY A 612 30.45 11.32 9.75
N PHE A 613 29.23 11.73 10.11
CA PHE A 613 28.28 10.87 10.79
C PHE A 613 27.89 9.65 9.94
N ARG A 614 27.72 8.51 10.61
CA ARG A 614 27.27 7.24 10.04
C ARG A 614 26.30 6.56 11.01
N HIS A 615 25.17 6.09 10.50
CA HIS A 615 24.15 5.47 11.35
C HIS A 615 24.58 4.07 11.77
N THR A 616 24.41 3.75 13.05
CA THR A 616 24.46 2.36 13.55
C THR A 616 23.07 1.78 13.69
N LYS A 617 22.07 2.65 13.91
CA LYS A 617 20.65 2.31 14.01
C LYS A 617 19.83 3.48 13.49
N TRP A 618 18.89 3.23 12.59
CA TRP A 618 17.90 4.22 12.18
C TRP A 618 16.63 3.52 11.73
N GLN A 619 15.66 3.42 12.63
CA GLN A 619 14.44 2.67 12.39
C GLN A 619 13.27 3.19 13.22
N GLY A 620 12.06 2.91 12.76
CA GLY A 620 10.83 3.31 13.43
C GLY A 620 9.68 3.42 12.44
N THR A 621 8.52 3.81 12.93
CA THR A 621 7.38 4.08 12.05
C THR A 621 7.55 5.42 11.33
N SER A 622 6.93 5.57 10.15
CA SER A 622 6.85 6.85 9.43
C SER A 622 6.10 7.95 10.19
N TYR A 623 5.35 7.56 11.21
CA TYR A 623 4.64 8.42 12.16
C TYR A 623 5.26 8.30 13.56
N GLN A 624 5.36 9.41 14.29
CA GLN A 624 5.99 9.46 15.62
C GLN A 624 5.00 9.47 16.79
N GLN A 625 3.71 9.66 16.50
CA GLN A 625 2.63 9.69 17.48
C GLN A 625 1.58 8.65 17.11
N ASP A 626 0.90 8.09 18.10
CA ASP A 626 -0.18 7.14 17.88
C ASP A 626 -1.21 7.71 16.88
N ARG A 627 -1.71 6.85 16.00
CA ARG A 627 -2.70 7.22 14.98
C ARG A 627 -3.99 6.47 15.20
N LYS A 628 -5.11 7.11 14.89
CA LYS A 628 -6.44 6.60 15.17
C LYS A 628 -7.28 6.53 13.90
N VAL A 629 -8.13 5.50 13.83
CA VAL A 629 -9.20 5.39 12.83
C VAL A 629 -10.51 5.04 13.53
N ARG A 630 -11.57 5.72 13.11
CA ARG A 630 -12.94 5.47 13.55
C ARG A 630 -13.78 5.04 12.35
N LEU A 631 -14.49 3.95 12.53
CA LEU A 631 -15.44 3.43 11.53
C LEU A 631 -16.85 3.78 11.98
N THR A 632 -17.67 4.31 11.07
CA THR A 632 -19.11 4.46 11.27
C THR A 632 -19.85 3.44 10.40
N PHE A 633 -20.63 2.59 11.06
CA PHE A 633 -21.51 1.61 10.45
C PHE A 633 -22.91 2.20 10.40
N THR A 634 -23.59 2.08 9.27
CA THR A 634 -24.97 2.52 9.09
C THR A 634 -25.85 1.33 8.73
N GLN A 635 -26.94 1.16 9.47
CA GLN A 635 -28.00 0.22 9.12
C GLN A 635 -28.74 0.77 7.89
N THR A 636 -28.80 -0.03 6.83
CA THR A 636 -29.22 0.42 5.49
C THR A 636 -30.65 0.95 5.45
N ARG A 637 -31.55 0.35 6.24
CA ARG A 637 -32.98 0.70 6.26
C ARG A 637 -33.28 2.00 6.98
N THR A 638 -32.75 2.15 8.20
CA THR A 638 -33.12 3.25 9.12
C THR A 638 -32.11 4.40 9.17
N GLY A 639 -30.90 4.21 8.62
CA GLY A 639 -29.82 5.15 8.79
C GLY A 639 -29.20 5.18 10.20
N LYS A 640 -29.67 4.35 11.15
CA LYS A 640 -29.07 4.26 12.48
C LYS A 640 -27.60 3.87 12.41
N THR A 641 -26.78 4.46 13.27
CA THR A 641 -25.34 4.29 13.23
C THR A 641 -24.75 3.65 14.49
N ALA A 642 -23.66 2.92 14.32
CA ALA A 642 -22.75 2.51 15.40
C ALA A 642 -21.31 2.89 15.03
N GLN A 643 -20.43 3.00 16.02
CA GLN A 643 -19.03 3.36 15.80
C GLN A 643 -18.08 2.43 16.56
N VAL A 644 -16.88 2.25 16.00
CA VAL A 644 -15.73 1.67 16.71
C VAL A 644 -14.47 2.46 16.38
N GLU A 645 -13.62 2.68 17.37
CA GLU A 645 -12.34 3.38 17.23
C GLU A 645 -11.20 2.40 17.47
N PHE A 646 -10.15 2.52 16.65
CA PHE A 646 -8.90 1.80 16.78
C PHE A 646 -7.73 2.77 16.86
N THR A 647 -6.81 2.53 17.79
CA THR A 647 -5.54 3.23 17.94
C THR A 647 -4.40 2.29 17.54
N GLN A 648 -3.50 2.75 16.69
CA GLN A 648 -2.25 2.07 16.37
C GLN A 648 -1.09 2.88 16.92
N LYS A 649 -0.28 2.25 17.77
CA LYS A 649 0.87 2.89 18.40
C LYS A 649 2.00 3.10 17.41
N ALA A 650 2.76 4.17 17.62
CA ALA A 650 4.02 4.38 16.91
C ALA A 650 5.10 3.46 17.47
N ALA A 651 6.00 2.99 16.60
CA ALA A 651 7.30 2.50 17.06
C ALA A 651 8.18 3.72 17.38
N SER A 652 8.89 3.69 18.51
CA SER A 652 9.87 4.72 18.84
C SER A 652 10.86 4.92 17.68
N MET A 653 11.06 6.17 17.26
CA MET A 653 12.08 6.51 16.29
C MET A 653 13.45 6.40 16.95
N GLU A 654 14.18 5.34 16.64
CA GLU A 654 15.54 5.13 17.11
C GLU A 654 16.50 5.63 16.04
N ARG A 655 17.33 6.62 16.39
CA ARG A 655 18.36 7.15 15.50
C ARG A 655 19.65 7.33 16.28
N GLU A 656 20.65 6.52 15.94
CA GLU A 656 21.93 6.42 16.62
C GLU A 656 23.05 6.23 15.61
N GLY A 657 24.27 6.60 16.00
CA GLY A 657 25.42 6.42 15.12
C GLY A 657 26.72 6.88 15.71
N GLU A 658 27.70 7.01 14.82
CA GLU A 658 29.07 7.37 15.13
C GLU A 658 29.44 8.62 14.35
N ALA A 659 30.02 9.61 15.02
CA ALA A 659 30.59 10.78 14.38
C ALA A 659 32.12 10.70 14.36
N MET A 660 32.73 11.57 13.55
CA MET A 660 34.15 11.87 13.65
C MET A 660 34.38 12.98 14.67
N TYR A 661 35.56 12.99 15.29
CA TYR A 661 35.94 13.96 16.32
C TYR A 661 37.11 14.83 15.83
N TYR A 662 37.06 16.11 16.12
CA TYR A 662 38.07 17.09 15.74
C TYR A 662 38.60 17.76 17.01
N GLN A 663 39.91 18.00 17.10
CA GLN A 663 40.43 18.95 18.08
C GLN A 663 40.14 20.37 17.57
N GLN A 664 39.83 21.32 18.45
CA GLN A 664 39.44 22.67 18.04
C GLN A 664 40.52 23.29 17.14
N GLY A 665 40.17 23.70 15.93
CA GLY A 665 41.10 24.31 14.97
C GLY A 665 41.84 23.33 14.06
N ARG A 666 41.63 22.01 14.19
CA ARG A 666 42.19 21.02 13.26
C ARG A 666 41.23 20.69 12.12
N LYS A 667 41.81 20.36 10.96
CA LYS A 667 41.08 19.84 9.78
C LYS A 667 40.86 18.33 9.82
N ASP A 668 41.67 17.61 10.59
CA ASP A 668 41.76 16.15 10.52
C ASP A 668 40.76 15.48 11.47
N PRO A 669 39.87 14.62 10.96
CA PRO A 669 39.00 13.84 11.82
C PRO A 669 39.75 12.70 12.52
N LEU A 670 39.34 12.43 13.76
CA LEU A 670 39.82 11.35 14.60
C LEU A 670 38.68 10.41 14.97
N TYR A 671 39.03 9.14 15.13
CA TYR A 671 38.17 8.07 15.60
C TYR A 671 39.04 7.09 16.41
N PRO A 672 38.58 6.57 17.56
CA PRO A 672 39.42 5.81 18.48
C PRO A 672 39.65 4.35 18.03
N THR A 673 40.15 4.17 16.82
CA THR A 673 40.55 2.87 16.27
C THR A 673 41.87 2.97 15.52
N SER A 674 42.66 1.91 15.58
CA SER A 674 43.91 1.79 14.80
C SER A 674 43.66 2.03 13.29
N PRO A 675 44.56 2.71 12.57
CA PRO A 675 45.88 3.21 12.99
C PRO A 675 45.88 4.56 13.70
N MET A 676 44.71 5.14 14.02
CA MET A 676 44.69 6.40 14.76
C MET A 676 45.12 6.19 16.22
N ALA A 677 45.82 7.16 16.77
CA ALA A 677 46.41 7.05 18.09
C ALA A 677 46.42 8.38 18.83
N LEU A 678 46.70 8.31 20.13
CA LEU A 678 47.01 9.47 20.95
C LEU A 678 48.52 9.69 20.99
N GLN A 679 48.94 10.96 20.95
CA GLN A 679 50.35 11.35 21.07
C GLN A 679 50.96 10.68 22.30
N SER A 680 52.13 10.08 22.13
CA SER A 680 52.91 9.53 23.25
C SER A 680 53.07 10.60 24.34
N PRO A 681 52.96 10.25 25.63
CA PRO A 681 53.15 11.21 26.73
C PRO A 681 54.55 11.87 26.71
N GLY A 682 55.50 11.31 25.95
CA GLY A 682 56.87 11.80 25.84
C GLY A 682 57.69 11.52 27.10
N THR A 683 59.02 11.55 26.96
CA THR A 683 59.97 11.47 28.09
C THR A 683 60.38 12.85 28.61
N ASN A 684 60.11 13.92 27.84
CA ASN A 684 60.47 15.28 28.19
C ASN A 684 59.53 15.83 29.30
N PRO A 685 60.08 16.27 30.45
CA PRO A 685 59.30 16.91 31.52
C PRO A 685 58.81 18.31 31.15
N ASP A 686 59.34 18.93 30.09
CA ASP A 686 58.91 20.27 29.64
C ASP A 686 57.53 20.23 28.98
N ALA A 687 56.53 20.41 29.82
CA ALA A 687 55.14 20.31 29.44
C ALA A 687 54.60 21.50 28.61
N LEU A 688 55.41 22.55 28.39
CA LEU A 688 55.15 23.62 27.40
C LEU A 688 55.26 23.12 25.96
N ARG A 689 56.14 22.14 25.73
CA ARG A 689 56.46 21.60 24.40
C ARG A 689 55.64 20.35 24.05
N ARG A 690 54.71 19.94 24.93
CA ARG A 690 53.72 18.88 24.65
C ARG A 690 52.65 19.40 23.69
N GLY A 691 51.95 18.49 23.02
CA GLY A 691 51.06 18.84 21.90
C GLY A 691 51.79 18.89 20.56
N PHE A 692 51.17 19.49 19.55
CA PHE A 692 51.72 19.58 18.21
C PHE A 692 51.83 21.02 17.73
N THR A 693 52.94 21.36 17.06
CA THR A 693 52.98 22.53 16.19
C THR A 693 52.02 22.36 15.02
N LEU A 694 51.71 23.44 14.30
CA LEU A 694 50.84 23.35 13.13
C LEU A 694 51.42 22.38 12.08
N ILE A 695 52.73 22.43 11.83
CA ILE A 695 53.41 21.45 10.97
C ILE A 695 53.22 20.02 11.47
N ASN A 696 53.43 19.75 12.77
CA ASN A 696 53.29 18.40 13.31
C ASN A 696 51.84 17.91 13.27
N SER A 697 50.86 18.79 13.47
CA SER A 697 49.44 18.43 13.35
C SER A 697 49.08 17.95 11.94
N VAL A 698 49.77 18.47 10.92
CA VAL A 698 49.62 18.06 9.52
C VAL A 698 50.37 16.75 9.26
N LYS A 699 51.64 16.67 9.70
CA LYS A 699 52.50 15.48 9.50
C LYS A 699 51.96 14.22 10.18
N TYR A 700 51.29 14.37 11.31
CA TYR A 700 50.71 13.30 12.11
C TYR A 700 49.18 13.42 12.15
N ALA A 701 48.54 13.47 10.97
CA ALA A 701 47.10 13.62 10.81
C ALA A 701 46.26 12.56 11.57
N SER A 702 46.79 11.34 11.72
CA SER A 702 46.13 10.24 12.45
C SER A 702 46.43 10.23 13.96
N VAL A 703 47.15 11.24 14.48
CA VAL A 703 47.52 11.32 15.89
C VAL A 703 46.81 12.49 16.57
N MET A 704 46.09 12.20 17.64
CA MET A 704 45.50 13.19 18.53
C MET A 704 46.59 13.79 19.40
N ALA A 705 46.74 15.12 19.37
CA ALA A 705 47.72 15.81 20.19
C ALA A 705 47.29 15.82 21.66
N ARG A 706 48.24 15.61 22.58
CA ARG A 706 48.02 15.81 24.01
C ARG A 706 48.01 17.30 24.34
N PRO A 707 47.36 17.71 25.44
CA PRO A 707 47.40 19.10 25.88
C PRO A 707 48.80 19.50 26.36
N ARG A 708 49.13 20.78 26.20
CA ARG A 708 50.18 21.48 26.98
C ARG A 708 49.78 21.55 28.45
N LYS A 709 50.75 21.31 29.36
CA LYS A 709 50.47 21.02 30.78
C LYS A 709 51.56 21.56 31.73
N LEU A 710 51.71 22.88 31.88
CA LEU A 710 52.68 23.46 32.80
C LEU A 710 52.31 23.27 34.27
N TRP A 711 53.00 22.35 34.95
CA TRP A 711 52.77 22.05 36.37
C TRP A 711 53.39 23.05 37.34
N SER A 712 54.42 23.79 36.91
CA SER A 712 55.08 24.81 37.74
C SER A 712 54.35 26.15 37.76
N ASP A 713 53.41 26.39 36.85
CA ASP A 713 52.62 27.63 36.79
C ASP A 713 51.20 27.34 36.24
N PRO A 714 50.24 27.01 37.13
CA PRO A 714 48.86 26.71 36.75
C PRO A 714 48.09 27.93 36.20
N THR A 715 48.67 29.14 36.26
CA THR A 715 48.03 30.37 35.75
C THR A 715 48.26 30.62 34.27
N THR A 716 49.09 29.80 33.62
CA THR A 716 49.45 29.94 32.20
C THR A 716 48.27 29.64 31.27
N LYS A 717 47.94 30.61 30.42
CA LYS A 717 46.73 30.55 29.58
C LYS A 717 46.79 29.47 28.50
N GLY A 718 48.00 29.08 28.09
CA GLY A 718 48.23 28.07 27.05
C GLY A 718 48.06 26.62 27.52
N ASN A 719 47.89 26.40 28.84
CA ASN A 719 47.52 25.08 29.35
C ASN A 719 46.26 24.58 28.66
N TRP A 720 46.19 23.27 28.43
CA TRP A 720 45.02 22.60 27.83
C TRP A 720 44.75 22.91 26.36
N ASP A 721 45.65 23.66 25.70
CA ASP A 721 45.70 23.71 24.25
C ASP A 721 46.48 22.50 23.72
N TRP A 722 46.01 21.90 22.63
CA TRP A 722 46.77 20.87 21.92
C TRP A 722 47.88 21.46 21.06
N MET A 723 47.75 22.73 20.68
CA MET A 723 48.66 23.40 19.77
C MET A 723 49.87 23.93 20.53
N ALA A 724 51.05 23.48 20.13
CA ALA A 724 52.34 23.92 20.65
C ALA A 724 52.96 24.95 19.72
N ILE A 725 53.63 25.96 20.30
CA ILE A 725 54.45 26.91 19.55
C ILE A 725 55.90 26.73 19.98
N SER A 726 56.82 26.80 19.02
CA SER A 726 58.23 26.59 19.31
C SER A 726 58.79 27.72 20.18
N THR A 727 59.66 27.36 21.13
CA THR A 727 60.40 28.31 21.98
C THR A 727 61.83 28.53 21.52
N ALA A 728 62.26 27.76 20.51
CA ALA A 728 63.54 27.90 19.84
C ALA A 728 63.32 28.07 18.33
N ASP A 729 64.23 28.77 17.66
CA ASP A 729 64.30 28.70 16.20
C ASP A 729 64.68 27.27 15.81
N ILE A 730 63.70 26.55 15.27
CA ILE A 730 63.85 25.16 14.82
C ILE A 730 64.24 25.08 13.34
N GLY A 731 64.59 26.21 12.72
CA GLY A 731 65.12 26.27 11.35
C GLY A 731 64.10 25.91 10.26
N ASN A 732 62.82 25.78 10.61
CA ASN A 732 61.73 25.44 9.68
C ASN A 732 60.87 26.65 9.27
N GLY A 733 61.17 27.83 9.84
CA GLY A 733 60.47 29.09 9.58
C GLY A 733 59.15 29.28 10.32
N GLU A 734 58.67 28.33 11.14
CA GLU A 734 57.48 28.55 11.99
C GLU A 734 57.74 29.72 12.96
N PRO A 735 56.69 30.49 13.34
CA PRO A 735 56.82 31.48 14.40
C PRO A 735 57.34 30.84 15.69
N TYR A 736 58.39 31.42 16.27
CA TYR A 736 58.89 31.08 17.59
C TYR A 736 58.77 32.29 18.52
N TYR A 737 58.46 32.04 19.80
CA TYR A 737 58.36 33.09 20.82
C TYR A 737 59.11 32.68 22.08
N SER A 738 59.40 33.64 22.98
CA SER A 738 59.98 33.30 24.29
C SER A 738 59.04 32.37 25.08
N GLU A 739 59.60 31.55 25.98
CA GLU A 739 58.81 30.62 26.80
C GLU A 739 57.66 31.31 27.55
N SER A 740 57.90 32.52 28.07
CA SER A 740 56.89 33.35 28.74
C SER A 740 55.69 33.71 27.85
N VAL A 741 55.94 33.92 26.56
CA VAL A 741 54.90 34.22 25.56
C VAL A 741 54.19 32.92 25.18
N VAL A 742 54.92 31.86 24.82
CA VAL A 742 54.35 30.55 24.43
C VAL A 742 53.41 30.00 25.50
N ALA A 743 53.78 30.14 26.78
CA ALA A 743 52.95 29.75 27.92
C ALA A 743 51.56 30.41 27.94
N ASN A 744 51.38 31.55 27.26
CA ASN A 744 50.15 32.34 27.23
C ASN A 744 49.61 32.56 25.81
N THR A 745 49.90 31.64 24.89
CA THR A 745 49.56 31.79 23.48
C THR A 745 48.58 30.72 22.97
N THR A 746 47.70 31.07 22.02
CA THR A 746 46.86 30.16 21.20
C THR A 746 46.60 30.82 19.85
N TYR A 747 46.05 30.13 18.84
CA TYR A 747 45.57 30.80 17.62
C TYR A 747 44.04 30.80 17.56
N PHE A 748 43.41 31.98 17.61
CA PHE A 748 41.95 32.13 17.51
C PHE A 748 41.42 31.87 16.10
N ASN A 749 42.21 32.18 15.09
CA ASN A 749 41.77 32.25 13.70
C ASN A 749 41.90 30.94 12.92
N LEU A 750 42.03 29.78 13.58
CA LEU A 750 42.29 28.52 12.86
C LEU A 750 41.12 28.08 11.95
N TRP A 751 39.88 28.43 12.27
CA TRP A 751 38.70 28.14 11.43
C TRP A 751 38.03 29.39 10.84
N ASP A 752 38.27 30.56 11.42
CA ASP A 752 37.79 31.88 10.94
C ASP A 752 38.99 32.83 10.79
N ALA A 753 39.44 33.05 9.55
CA ALA A 753 40.77 33.61 9.23
C ALA A 753 41.02 35.00 9.83
N ASN A 754 39.97 35.82 9.90
CA ASN A 754 40.04 37.19 10.41
C ASN A 754 39.76 37.31 11.91
N ASN A 755 39.47 36.19 12.59
CA ASN A 755 39.16 36.21 14.01
C ASN A 755 40.44 36.15 14.88
N GLY A 756 41.07 37.30 15.11
CA GLY A 756 42.18 37.44 16.06
C GLY A 756 41.77 37.67 17.52
N GLN A 757 40.46 37.83 17.78
CA GLN A 757 39.90 38.21 19.08
C GLN A 757 39.39 37.01 19.88
N GLY A 758 38.93 35.96 19.17
CA GLY A 758 38.18 34.85 19.76
C GLY A 758 36.69 35.14 19.81
N HIS A 759 36.07 34.81 20.94
CA HIS A 759 34.63 34.91 21.11
C HIS A 759 34.12 36.35 21.03
N GLY A 760 32.98 36.52 20.35
CA GLY A 760 32.34 37.83 20.18
C GLY A 760 32.89 38.63 19.01
N TYR A 761 33.73 38.03 18.16
CA TYR A 761 34.13 38.62 16.88
C TYR A 761 32.92 38.73 15.93
N THR A 762 32.65 39.95 15.46
CA THR A 762 31.48 40.28 14.62
C THR A 762 31.81 40.53 13.15
N GLY A 763 33.09 40.51 12.78
CA GLY A 763 33.51 40.71 11.39
C GLY A 763 33.08 39.59 10.46
N THR A 764 33.33 39.76 9.17
CA THR A 764 33.01 38.77 8.14
C THR A 764 33.73 37.46 8.42
N PHE A 765 32.99 36.36 8.43
CA PHE A 765 33.57 35.03 8.57
C PHE A 765 34.35 34.68 7.31
N VAL A 766 35.61 34.31 7.46
CA VAL A 766 36.44 33.82 6.33
C VAL A 766 36.90 32.41 6.64
N LYS A 767 36.36 31.43 5.90
CA LYS A 767 36.75 30.03 6.03
C LYS A 767 38.22 29.81 5.68
N THR A 768 38.96 29.22 6.60
CA THR A 768 40.40 28.98 6.44
C THR A 768 40.71 27.69 5.69
N VAL A 769 41.98 27.48 5.37
CA VAL A 769 42.49 26.18 4.93
C VAL A 769 42.41 25.08 5.98
N TYR A 770 42.15 25.38 7.25
CA TYR A 770 42.05 24.40 8.34
C TYR A 770 40.61 24.03 8.71
N ASP A 771 39.60 24.72 8.16
CA ASP A 771 38.20 24.40 8.38
C ASP A 771 37.86 23.00 7.81
N PRO A 772 37.33 22.06 8.61
CA PRO A 772 37.06 20.68 8.18
C PRO A 772 35.82 20.55 7.30
N SER A 773 34.97 21.57 7.19
CA SER A 773 33.67 21.49 6.52
C SER A 773 33.79 21.34 5.00
N PRO A 774 32.78 20.73 4.35
CA PRO A 774 32.75 20.58 2.90
C PRO A 774 32.63 21.92 2.16
N VAL A 775 32.78 21.88 0.83
CA VAL A 775 32.56 23.03 -0.05
C VAL A 775 31.19 23.66 0.19
N GLY A 776 31.14 24.99 0.32
CA GLY A 776 29.93 25.76 0.62
C GLY A 776 29.48 25.71 2.08
N PHE A 777 30.26 25.13 2.99
CA PHE A 777 29.97 25.05 4.42
C PHE A 777 31.19 25.45 5.25
N ARG A 778 30.96 25.85 6.48
CA ARG A 778 32.00 26.19 7.47
C ARG A 778 31.64 25.73 8.88
N VAL A 779 32.61 25.74 9.77
CA VAL A 779 32.37 25.60 11.21
C VAL A 779 31.54 26.82 11.68
N PRO A 780 30.45 26.60 12.44
CA PRO A 780 29.59 27.67 12.93
C PRO A 780 30.29 28.53 13.99
N ARG A 781 29.89 29.80 14.15
CA ARG A 781 30.09 30.56 15.39
C ARG A 781 29.09 30.10 16.44
N LEU A 782 29.40 30.28 17.72
CA LEU A 782 28.58 29.75 18.82
C LEU A 782 27.14 30.26 18.77
N ALA A 783 26.95 31.55 18.45
CA ALA A 783 25.62 32.16 18.37
C ALA A 783 24.73 31.57 17.27
N GLU A 784 25.30 30.92 16.26
CA GLU A 784 24.53 30.41 15.12
C GLU A 784 23.75 29.16 15.45
N PHE A 785 24.18 28.37 16.44
CA PHE A 785 23.49 27.15 16.84
C PHE A 785 22.04 27.39 17.30
N GLU A 786 21.65 28.62 17.67
CA GLU A 786 20.25 28.96 18.01
C GLU A 786 19.31 28.68 16.82
N LYS A 787 19.85 28.67 15.59
CA LYS A 787 19.07 28.31 14.40
C LYS A 787 18.59 26.86 14.41
N ILE A 788 19.32 25.93 15.04
CA ILE A 788 18.88 24.54 15.20
C ILE A 788 17.66 24.49 16.11
N ASN A 789 17.71 25.18 17.25
CA ASN A 789 16.59 25.29 18.19
C ASN A 789 15.36 25.95 17.54
N ASN A 790 15.59 26.90 16.63
CA ASN A 790 14.54 27.54 15.82
C ASN A 790 14.09 26.70 14.61
N GLY A 791 14.33 25.38 14.62
CA GLY A 791 13.83 24.43 13.63
C GLY A 791 14.65 24.33 12.33
N ASN A 792 15.80 24.99 12.24
CA ASN A 792 16.72 24.96 11.09
C ASN A 792 16.01 25.19 9.74
N ASN A 793 15.17 26.23 9.68
CA ASN A 793 14.32 26.56 8.52
C ASN A 793 13.40 25.43 8.03
N GLY A 794 12.86 24.62 8.95
CA GLY A 794 12.01 23.48 8.61
C GLY A 794 12.77 22.24 8.14
N LYS A 795 14.10 22.32 7.99
CA LYS A 795 14.97 21.19 7.65
C LYS A 795 15.78 20.76 8.88
N ALA A 796 15.11 20.09 9.82
CA ALA A 796 15.68 19.74 11.12
C ALA A 796 17.09 19.09 11.02
N ALA A 797 18.04 19.66 11.77
CA ALA A 797 19.38 19.13 11.95
C ALA A 797 19.38 18.06 13.03
N PHE A 798 20.10 16.96 12.80
CA PHE A 798 20.22 15.88 13.76
C PHE A 798 21.45 16.09 14.65
N THR A 799 21.23 16.17 15.96
CA THR A 799 22.28 16.38 16.97
C THR A 799 22.39 15.18 17.92
N PRO A 800 22.95 14.05 17.46
CA PRO A 800 23.11 12.84 18.27
C PRO A 800 23.99 13.04 19.51
N LEU A 801 23.78 12.21 20.54
CA LEU A 801 24.57 12.21 21.77
C LEU A 801 25.89 11.42 21.57
N THR A 802 26.75 11.92 20.69
CA THR A 802 27.96 11.22 20.23
C THR A 802 29.06 11.11 21.29
N GLY A 803 29.00 11.90 22.36
CA GLY A 803 30.06 11.99 23.35
C GLY A 803 31.23 12.87 22.90
N VAL A 804 32.37 12.71 23.58
CA VAL A 804 33.59 13.48 23.36
C VAL A 804 34.80 12.53 23.42
N LEU A 805 35.76 12.70 22.52
CA LEU A 805 36.98 11.89 22.47
C LEU A 805 38.02 12.41 23.46
N SER A 806 38.48 11.54 24.36
CA SER A 806 39.41 11.82 25.44
C SER A 806 40.86 11.94 24.99
N HIS A 807 41.52 13.02 25.38
CA HIS A 807 42.97 13.21 25.17
C HIS A 807 43.84 12.47 26.20
N ASP A 808 43.24 11.78 27.17
CA ASP A 808 43.99 11.08 28.22
C ASP A 808 44.25 9.63 27.82
N ASP A 809 43.21 8.96 27.32
CA ASP A 809 43.18 7.53 27.03
C ASP A 809 42.67 7.18 25.62
N PHE A 810 42.35 8.17 24.78
CA PHE A 810 41.87 7.98 23.41
C PHE A 810 40.56 7.17 23.31
N THR A 811 39.65 7.36 24.26
CA THR A 811 38.32 6.72 24.25
C THR A 811 37.19 7.75 24.17
N VAL A 812 36.01 7.34 23.67
CA VAL A 812 34.82 8.21 23.69
C VAL A 812 34.18 8.20 25.08
N LYS A 813 34.06 9.38 25.70
CA LYS A 813 33.38 9.59 26.98
C LYS A 813 31.98 10.17 26.74
N ASN A 814 31.05 9.93 27.68
CA ASN A 814 29.70 10.50 27.70
C ASN A 814 28.82 10.18 26.47
N LYS A 815 29.15 9.16 25.68
CA LYS A 815 28.32 8.68 24.57
C LYS A 815 26.96 8.22 25.09
N GLY A 816 25.88 8.62 24.43
CA GLY A 816 24.51 8.36 24.85
C GLY A 816 23.97 9.30 25.94
N THR A 817 24.82 10.12 26.55
CA THR A 817 24.41 11.13 27.55
C THR A 817 24.47 12.54 26.98
N ASN A 818 25.51 12.85 26.21
CA ASN A 818 25.83 14.20 25.76
C ASN A 818 26.36 14.20 24.32
N GLY A 819 26.02 15.22 23.52
CA GLY A 819 26.61 15.46 22.19
C GLY A 819 27.33 16.80 22.14
N TYR A 820 28.60 16.81 21.73
CA TYR A 820 29.47 17.99 21.80
C TYR A 820 29.79 18.49 20.38
N TYR A 821 29.49 19.76 20.09
CA TYR A 821 29.61 20.35 18.76
C TYR A 821 30.46 21.61 18.76
N TRP A 822 31.68 21.54 18.23
CA TRP A 822 32.58 22.67 18.20
C TRP A 822 32.01 23.87 17.43
N SER A 823 32.26 25.05 17.97
CA SER A 823 32.22 26.32 17.24
C SER A 823 33.63 26.72 16.76
N SER A 824 33.66 27.69 15.85
CA SER A 824 34.86 28.36 15.35
C SER A 824 35.59 29.18 16.42
N GLU A 825 34.92 29.50 17.53
CA GLU A 825 35.39 30.46 18.50
C GLU A 825 36.19 29.79 19.64
N LYS A 826 37.12 30.56 20.21
CA LYS A 826 37.77 30.28 21.50
C LYS A 826 37.60 31.48 22.41
N LYS A 827 37.74 31.32 23.71
CA LYS A 827 37.85 32.48 24.63
C LYS A 827 38.89 32.25 25.71
N ILE A 828 39.31 33.35 26.32
CA ILE A 828 39.99 33.34 27.61
C ILE A 828 38.93 33.24 28.71
N GLY A 829 39.18 32.46 29.75
CA GLY A 829 38.39 32.56 30.97
C GLY A 829 38.99 31.74 32.11
N PRO A 830 38.43 31.87 33.32
CA PRO A 830 38.53 30.80 34.29
C PRO A 830 37.81 29.56 33.73
N GLY A 831 38.52 28.43 33.64
CA GLY A 831 37.93 27.10 33.52
C GLY A 831 38.12 26.38 34.85
N ASN A 832 37.08 25.74 35.36
CA ASN A 832 37.12 25.00 36.61
C ASN A 832 36.77 23.53 36.29
N PHE A 833 37.58 22.62 36.84
CA PHE A 833 37.62 21.21 36.45
C PHE A 833 37.01 20.28 37.52
N GLY A 834 36.23 20.85 38.45
CA GLY A 834 35.67 20.15 39.61
C GLY A 834 36.62 20.22 40.81
N GLY A 835 36.05 20.40 42.01
CA GLY A 835 36.78 20.92 43.18
C GLY A 835 36.93 22.45 43.10
N ASP A 836 37.38 23.10 44.17
CA ASP A 836 37.58 24.57 44.23
C ASP A 836 38.69 25.11 43.28
N GLU A 837 39.14 24.30 42.30
CA GLU A 837 40.25 24.63 41.41
C GLU A 837 39.80 25.43 40.18
N VAL A 838 40.18 26.70 40.14
CA VAL A 838 39.97 27.63 39.02
C VAL A 838 41.29 27.83 38.27
N TYR A 839 41.37 27.39 37.02
CA TYR A 839 42.52 27.61 36.13
C TYR A 839 42.20 28.69 35.11
N THR A 840 43.15 29.59 34.82
CA THR A 840 42.99 30.56 33.73
C THR A 840 43.55 29.96 32.44
N GLY A 841 42.73 29.88 31.38
CA GLY A 841 43.10 29.19 30.14
C GLY A 841 42.41 29.76 28.90
N TYR A 842 42.95 29.42 27.72
CA TYR A 842 42.20 29.47 26.47
C TYR A 842 41.38 28.20 26.32
N TYR A 843 40.13 28.34 25.92
CA TYR A 843 39.25 27.20 25.70
C TYR A 843 38.40 27.36 24.45
N GLY A 844 38.12 26.23 23.79
CA GLY A 844 37.20 26.17 22.65
C GLY A 844 35.75 26.22 23.11
N LEU A 845 34.86 26.79 22.31
CA LEU A 845 33.42 26.84 22.63
C LEU A 845 32.68 25.77 21.83
N PHE A 846 31.72 25.11 22.46
CA PHE A 846 30.85 24.15 21.78
C PHE A 846 29.38 24.31 22.19
N ALA A 847 28.48 23.83 21.34
CA ALA A 847 27.08 23.59 21.68
C ALA A 847 26.92 22.18 22.24
N LEU A 848 26.06 22.01 23.26
CA LEU A 848 25.79 20.72 23.87
C LEU A 848 24.36 20.27 23.61
N ALA A 849 24.22 19.07 23.07
CA ALA A 849 22.97 18.32 23.10
C ALA A 849 22.87 17.54 24.41
N ARG A 850 21.75 17.70 25.14
CA ARG A 850 21.35 16.88 26.31
C ARG A 850 20.00 16.21 26.03
N GLY A 851 19.73 15.08 26.68
CA GLY A 851 18.38 14.48 26.70
C GLY A 851 17.90 13.94 25.34
N SER A 852 16.73 14.35 24.87
CA SER A 852 15.97 13.75 23.76
C SER A 852 16.48 14.07 22.34
N GLN A 853 17.76 14.46 22.19
CA GLN A 853 18.41 14.82 20.91
C GLN A 853 17.86 16.09 20.21
N LYS A 854 16.84 16.76 20.76
CA LYS A 854 16.13 17.90 20.12
C LYS A 854 16.50 19.28 20.64
N ASP A 855 17.14 19.37 21.81
CA ASP A 855 17.47 20.66 22.44
C ASP A 855 18.99 20.85 22.51
N LEU A 856 19.52 21.82 21.75
CA LEU A 856 20.88 22.31 21.94
C LEU A 856 20.89 23.40 23.01
N VAL A 857 21.64 23.17 24.06
CA VAL A 857 21.85 24.19 25.09
C VAL A 857 23.06 25.04 24.70
N LEU A 858 22.80 26.34 24.53
CA LEU A 858 23.78 27.36 24.11
C LEU A 858 24.10 28.37 25.21
N LYS A 859 23.35 28.34 26.32
CA LYS A 859 23.40 29.34 27.38
C LYS A 859 23.99 28.82 28.69
N LYS A 860 24.70 29.73 29.38
CA LYS A 860 24.97 29.71 30.82
C LYS A 860 23.65 29.93 31.57
N ASP A 861 23.45 29.24 32.70
CA ASP A 861 22.50 29.68 33.72
C ASP A 861 23.14 30.81 34.54
N VAL A 862 22.55 32.00 34.51
CA VAL A 862 23.05 33.19 35.23
C VAL A 862 22.80 33.11 36.74
N HIS A 863 22.11 32.06 37.23
CA HIS A 863 21.69 31.93 38.63
C HIS A 863 22.20 30.68 39.36
N SER A 864 22.94 29.77 38.70
CA SER A 864 23.55 28.62 39.39
C SER A 864 25.05 28.83 39.63
N VAL A 865 25.49 28.61 40.87
CA VAL A 865 26.89 28.64 41.37
C VAL A 865 27.83 27.59 40.73
N HIS A 866 27.43 26.98 39.62
CA HIS A 866 28.26 26.10 38.81
C HIS A 866 28.54 26.80 37.47
N ASP A 867 29.64 27.56 37.46
CA ASP A 867 30.16 28.23 36.28
C ASP A 867 30.48 27.21 35.19
N PHE A 868 30.04 27.43 33.95
CA PHE A 868 30.86 27.70 32.74
C PHE A 868 29.88 27.93 31.58
N PRO A 869 30.19 28.74 30.57
CA PRO A 869 29.72 28.38 29.23
C PRO A 869 30.43 27.10 28.80
N MET A 870 29.89 26.37 27.85
CA MET A 870 30.38 25.03 27.51
C MET A 870 31.73 25.13 26.79
N PHE A 871 32.79 25.29 27.59
CA PHE A 871 34.16 25.28 27.15
C PHE A 871 34.76 23.94 27.49
N GLN A 872 35.49 23.39 26.55
CA GLN A 872 36.26 22.19 26.76
C GLN A 872 37.70 22.53 26.43
N ASN A 873 38.60 21.89 27.16
CA ASN A 873 40.00 21.85 26.82
C ASN A 873 40.13 21.45 25.33
N MET A 874 40.88 22.25 24.57
CA MET A 874 40.91 22.14 23.10
C MET A 874 41.57 20.85 22.63
N ALA A 875 42.31 20.16 23.49
CA ALA A 875 42.85 18.85 23.20
C ALA A 875 41.80 17.74 23.14
N TRP A 876 40.60 17.89 23.71
CA TRP A 876 39.51 16.94 23.49
C TRP A 876 39.04 16.97 22.04
N GLY A 877 38.53 15.82 21.57
CA GLY A 877 37.88 15.74 20.27
C GLY A 877 36.36 15.88 20.41
N ALA A 878 35.75 16.82 19.69
CA ALA A 878 34.28 16.94 19.60
C ALA A 878 33.84 16.94 18.13
N SER A 879 32.55 16.70 17.89
CA SER A 879 31.99 16.68 16.54
C SER A 879 31.85 18.10 15.99
N VAL A 880 31.68 18.22 14.67
CA VAL A 880 31.35 19.48 14.00
C VAL A 880 30.04 19.27 13.26
N ILE A 881 29.09 20.19 13.38
CA ILE A 881 27.92 20.28 12.51
C ILE A 881 27.98 21.62 11.78
N SER A 882 28.23 21.54 10.48
CA SER A 882 28.60 22.70 9.67
C SER A 882 27.38 23.52 9.25
N ILE A 883 27.59 24.82 9.07
CA ILE A 883 26.60 25.78 8.58
C ILE A 883 26.94 26.17 7.14
N LYS A 884 25.91 26.32 6.29
CA LYS A 884 26.06 26.68 4.88
C LYS A 884 26.43 28.17 4.74
N GLU A 885 27.36 28.47 3.84
CA GLU A 885 27.85 29.83 3.55
C GLU A 885 26.90 30.64 2.67
#